data_AF-A0A6A6EUC4-F1
#
_entry.id   AF-A0A6A6EUC4-F1
#
_cell.length_a   1.000
_cell.length_b   1.000
_cell.length_c   1.000
_cell.angle_alpha   90.00
_cell.angle_beta   90.00
_cell.angle_gamma   90.00
#
_symmetry.space_group_name_H-M   'P 1'
#
loop_
_entity.id
_entity.type
_entity.pdbx_description
1 polymer ?
#
loop_
_entity_poly.entity_id
_entity_poly.type
_entity_poly.pdbx_seq_one_letter_code
_entity_poly.pdbx_strand_id
1 'polypeptide(L)'
;MAPRTALDSPDLYTVGWIAALPIERAAATALLDERHDEPHGFSQQPSDTNSYTWGRMGKHNIVIASLAAGVYGTTSAATTASSLLSSLPQIRIGLLVGIGGGIARPDKGTDIRLGDVVVSQPDGATGGVVQYDFAKAKSKNVCERKDFLNMPPLVLLHALSNLQSEHRVAGSKLPGLLEEMWKAHQQMTKSTESVPGFVHQGFENDRLFKASCDHIGGRDCRGCDLNEEVHRDTRDSTDPEIHYGIIASGNTLVKDAATRDEIMEHVGEECLCVEMEAAGLMNHFPCLVIRGMCDYADSHKNDRWQCYASATAAAFGKELLSYVPVKNLQETQRAAKLLQSIEEKAEDVLRFLYRDEVIKIFNWFSNLTSQEKHKDVLNQHQKGTGEYLLKSQKFMHWLDGKDRILWCIGPPGTGKTVLASVVIDTINKTLASSKVCIAFLYCVYAERNNQTIDQLLGSVIRQLLQQVLLQQSAIPEKVLELYNSHRHSNTRPDVAELSKHLSSMVSLFSKVYIVVDALDECDDNNKTRSSLLAQLQNLDTHVQLFLTSRPLEEILLDAVQFKVTAQEDDVRKYLSAQIKQESRLAKLCADNGSLEDEILDKVIAKVDGMFLLAKLHLQSIASKLRVGTVRKALEALPKELDDTYDDAMKRIQKGQENDRSELAMKMLTLLSYALRPLKLGEIQHALLTMEVEADETSIDRGDVYDKELLLTICAGIIILEDGTSTLRFVHHTAETYFESRRDGLFTNGQIELTKEWTLPNRRRV
;
A
#
# COMPACT_ATOMS: atom_id res chain seq x y z
N MET A 1 7.87 -43.29 -42.97
CA MET A 1 8.07 -42.32 -41.88
C MET A 1 9.34 -42.73 -41.15
N ALA A 2 10.28 -41.80 -40.95
CA ALA A 2 11.39 -42.06 -40.00
C ALA A 2 10.79 -42.34 -38.60
N PRO A 3 11.37 -43.24 -37.81
CA PRO A 3 10.91 -43.50 -36.45
C PRO A 3 10.99 -42.20 -35.64
N ARG A 4 9.92 -41.86 -34.92
CA ARG A 4 9.92 -40.74 -33.99
C ARG A 4 10.57 -41.19 -32.69
N THR A 5 11.39 -40.32 -32.14
CA THR A 5 12.10 -40.52 -30.88
C THR A 5 11.38 -39.72 -29.80
N ALA A 6 11.10 -40.34 -28.65
CA ALA A 6 10.71 -39.59 -27.46
C ALA A 6 11.98 -39.24 -26.70
N LEU A 7 12.12 -37.97 -26.28
CA LEU A 7 13.23 -37.56 -25.41
C LEU A 7 12.92 -37.94 -23.96
N ASP A 8 13.95 -38.18 -23.16
CA ASP A 8 13.83 -38.66 -21.77
C ASP A 8 13.21 -37.65 -20.80
N SER A 9 13.14 -36.36 -21.17
CA SER A 9 12.55 -35.32 -20.32
C SER A 9 11.99 -34.14 -21.11
N PRO A 10 10.82 -33.59 -20.72
CA PRO A 10 10.32 -32.32 -21.24
C PRO A 10 11.24 -31.14 -20.94
N ASP A 11 12.15 -31.26 -19.97
CA ASP A 11 13.06 -30.18 -19.60
C ASP A 11 14.08 -29.82 -20.68
N LEU A 12 14.24 -30.70 -21.67
CA LEU A 12 15.15 -30.51 -22.78
C LEU A 12 14.62 -29.51 -23.82
N TYR A 13 13.35 -29.10 -23.72
CA TYR A 13 12.71 -28.14 -24.61
C TYR A 13 12.80 -26.72 -24.04
N THR A 14 13.72 -25.92 -24.58
CA THR A 14 14.01 -24.56 -24.07
C THR A 14 13.50 -23.43 -24.96
N VAL A 15 12.94 -23.78 -26.13
CA VAL A 15 12.41 -22.82 -27.11
C VAL A 15 10.93 -23.11 -27.35
N GLY A 16 10.08 -22.13 -27.09
CA GLY A 16 8.68 -22.16 -27.48
C GLY A 16 8.47 -21.53 -28.85
N TRP A 17 7.64 -22.12 -29.69
CA TRP A 17 7.24 -21.59 -30.99
C TRP A 17 5.72 -21.45 -31.01
N ILE A 18 5.22 -20.25 -31.25
CA ILE A 18 3.78 -19.98 -31.33
C ILE A 18 3.42 -19.73 -32.79
N ALA A 19 2.47 -20.51 -33.30
CA ALA A 19 1.88 -20.37 -34.61
C ALA A 19 0.35 -20.20 -34.45
N ALA A 20 -0.21 -19.10 -34.94
CA ALA A 20 -1.62 -18.78 -34.77
C ALA A 20 -2.54 -19.65 -35.64
N LEU A 21 -2.12 -19.91 -36.88
CA LEU A 21 -2.93 -20.60 -37.87
C LEU A 21 -2.44 -22.03 -38.16
N PRO A 22 -3.33 -22.96 -38.59
CA PRO A 22 -2.93 -24.31 -38.97
C PRO A 22 -1.87 -24.36 -40.08
N ILE A 23 -1.92 -23.42 -41.04
CA ILE A 23 -0.94 -23.31 -42.13
C ILE A 23 0.45 -22.89 -41.63
N GLU A 24 0.51 -22.03 -40.62
CA GLU A 24 1.75 -21.59 -39.98
C GLU A 24 2.35 -22.75 -39.19
N ARG A 25 1.53 -23.49 -38.43
CA ARG A 25 1.94 -24.71 -37.74
C ARG A 25 2.45 -25.75 -38.72
N ALA A 26 1.78 -25.92 -39.87
CA ALA A 26 2.19 -26.87 -40.89
C ALA A 26 3.57 -26.54 -41.46
N ALA A 27 3.82 -25.27 -41.80
CA ALA A 27 5.13 -24.79 -42.25
C ALA A 27 6.23 -25.02 -41.20
N ALA A 28 6.01 -24.59 -39.95
CA ALA A 28 6.97 -24.80 -38.87
C ALA A 28 7.28 -26.29 -38.65
N THR A 29 6.26 -27.15 -38.69
CA THR A 29 6.40 -28.60 -38.50
C THR A 29 7.14 -29.26 -39.67
N ALA A 30 6.98 -28.75 -40.90
CA ALA A 30 7.65 -29.26 -42.09
C ALA A 30 9.16 -28.95 -42.12
N LEU A 31 9.59 -27.94 -41.35
CA LEU A 31 10.99 -27.50 -41.28
C LEU A 31 11.77 -28.13 -40.11
N LEU A 32 11.12 -28.90 -39.24
CA LEU A 32 11.81 -29.65 -38.17
C LEU A 32 12.86 -30.60 -38.76
N ASP A 33 14.07 -30.58 -38.21
CA ASP A 33 15.12 -31.55 -38.57
C ASP A 33 14.77 -32.95 -38.05
N GLU A 34 14.13 -32.99 -36.87
CA GLU A 34 13.65 -34.21 -36.24
C GLU A 34 12.29 -33.95 -35.58
N ARG A 35 11.33 -34.86 -35.80
CA ARG A 35 10.06 -34.88 -35.09
C ARG A 35 10.16 -35.84 -33.91
N HIS A 36 9.84 -35.34 -32.74
CA HIS A 36 9.80 -36.15 -31.53
C HIS A 36 8.36 -36.60 -31.24
N ASP A 37 8.21 -37.71 -30.53
CA ASP A 37 6.99 -38.01 -29.80
C ASP A 37 6.96 -37.21 -28.48
N GLU A 38 5.83 -37.23 -27.79
CA GLU A 38 5.71 -36.59 -26.48
C GLU A 38 6.81 -37.11 -25.54
N PRO A 39 7.59 -36.22 -24.90
CA PRO A 39 8.72 -36.63 -24.10
C PRO A 39 8.28 -37.38 -22.84
N HIS A 40 9.12 -38.31 -22.41
CA HIS A 40 8.87 -39.09 -21.20
C HIS A 40 8.76 -38.19 -19.97
N GLY A 41 7.76 -38.46 -19.12
CA GLY A 41 7.52 -37.68 -17.90
C GLY A 41 6.84 -36.32 -18.10
N PHE A 42 6.40 -35.98 -19.32
CA PHE A 42 5.55 -34.82 -19.53
C PHE A 42 4.18 -35.01 -18.85
N SER A 43 3.75 -34.00 -18.11
CA SER A 43 2.43 -33.92 -17.51
C SER A 43 1.85 -32.54 -17.78
N GLN A 44 0.91 -32.47 -18.71
CA GLN A 44 0.22 -31.24 -19.05
C GLN A 44 -0.64 -30.77 -17.87
N GLN A 45 -0.55 -29.48 -17.53
CA GLN A 45 -1.36 -28.90 -16.46
C GLN A 45 -2.84 -28.91 -16.84
N PRO A 46 -3.80 -29.12 -15.91
CA PRO A 46 -5.22 -29.17 -16.23
C PRO A 46 -5.77 -27.88 -16.87
N SER A 47 -5.17 -26.73 -16.56
CA SER A 47 -5.52 -25.43 -17.14
C SER A 47 -4.94 -25.22 -18.54
N ASP A 48 -3.96 -26.04 -18.94
CA ASP A 48 -3.31 -25.94 -20.24
C ASP A 48 -4.10 -26.74 -21.28
N THR A 49 -4.80 -26.04 -22.17
CA THR A 49 -5.59 -26.62 -23.25
C THR A 49 -4.85 -26.67 -24.59
N ASN A 50 -3.55 -26.38 -24.61
CA ASN A 50 -2.78 -26.32 -25.85
C ASN A 50 -2.57 -27.71 -26.46
N SER A 51 -2.31 -27.72 -27.76
CA SER A 51 -1.80 -28.88 -28.48
C SER A 51 -0.37 -28.63 -28.92
N TYR A 52 0.52 -29.57 -28.60
CA TYR A 52 1.96 -29.45 -28.86
C TYR A 52 2.43 -30.31 -30.04
N THR A 53 3.38 -29.78 -30.80
CA THR A 53 4.25 -30.54 -31.69
C THR A 53 5.67 -30.44 -31.15
N TRP A 54 6.32 -31.58 -30.97
CA TRP A 54 7.67 -31.68 -30.43
C TRP A 54 8.69 -31.93 -31.54
N GLY A 55 9.85 -31.28 -31.48
CA GLY A 55 10.92 -31.57 -32.42
C GLY A 55 12.21 -30.80 -32.16
N ARG A 56 13.09 -30.84 -33.15
CA ARG A 56 14.39 -30.15 -33.14
C ARG A 56 14.60 -29.29 -34.38
N MET A 57 15.19 -28.11 -34.19
CA MET A 57 15.75 -27.28 -35.25
C MET A 57 17.19 -26.90 -34.88
N GLY A 58 18.15 -27.32 -35.71
CA GLY A 58 19.57 -27.22 -35.45
C GLY A 58 19.96 -27.90 -34.14
N LYS A 59 20.48 -27.10 -33.21
CA LYS A 59 20.95 -27.57 -31.89
C LYS A 59 19.89 -27.41 -30.78
N HIS A 60 18.69 -26.94 -31.11
CA HIS A 60 17.66 -26.57 -30.14
C HIS A 60 16.45 -27.49 -30.25
N ASN A 61 16.02 -28.06 -29.13
CA ASN A 61 14.73 -28.71 -29.05
C ASN A 61 13.65 -27.64 -28.87
N ILE A 62 12.62 -27.72 -29.70
CA ILE A 62 11.55 -26.73 -29.77
C ILE A 62 10.20 -27.41 -29.54
N VAL A 63 9.28 -26.67 -28.94
CA VAL A 63 7.88 -27.06 -28.81
C VAL A 63 7.03 -26.05 -29.55
N ILE A 64 6.22 -26.53 -30.51
CA ILE A 64 5.31 -25.69 -31.29
C ILE A 64 3.92 -25.80 -30.66
N ALA A 65 3.36 -24.67 -30.25
CA ALA A 65 1.99 -24.51 -29.79
C ALA A 65 1.20 -23.69 -30.82
N SER A 66 -0.11 -23.96 -30.88
CA SER A 66 -1.02 -23.16 -31.70
C SER A 66 -2.25 -22.73 -30.94
N LEU A 67 -2.78 -21.59 -31.38
CA LEU A 67 -4.07 -21.11 -30.93
C LEU A 67 -5.17 -22.08 -31.37
N ALA A 68 -6.29 -22.07 -30.65
CA ALA A 68 -7.45 -22.89 -31.00
C ALA A 68 -7.96 -22.53 -32.40
N ALA A 69 -8.41 -23.54 -33.16
CA ALA A 69 -8.87 -23.33 -34.53
C ALA A 69 -9.99 -22.29 -34.60
N GLY A 70 -9.80 -21.25 -35.42
CA GLY A 70 -10.75 -20.14 -35.58
C GLY A 70 -10.66 -19.06 -34.50
N VAL A 71 -9.72 -19.15 -33.56
CA VAL A 71 -9.48 -18.15 -32.51
C VAL A 71 -8.13 -17.47 -32.75
N TYR A 72 -8.13 -16.14 -32.81
CA TYR A 72 -6.94 -15.31 -33.04
C TYR A 72 -7.01 -14.05 -32.16
N GLY A 73 -5.98 -13.21 -32.22
CA GLY A 73 -5.90 -11.99 -31.42
C GLY A 73 -5.02 -12.12 -30.17
N THR A 74 -4.76 -10.98 -29.56
CA THR A 74 -3.72 -10.83 -28.51
C THR A 74 -4.01 -11.66 -27.26
N THR A 75 -5.27 -11.74 -26.84
CA THR A 75 -5.68 -12.51 -25.64
C THR A 75 -5.49 -14.02 -25.83
N SER A 76 -5.81 -14.54 -27.02
CA SER A 76 -5.64 -15.96 -27.33
C SER A 76 -4.17 -16.36 -27.34
N ALA A 77 -3.33 -15.51 -27.94
CA ALA A 77 -1.89 -15.68 -27.95
C ALA A 77 -1.31 -15.67 -26.52
N ALA A 78 -1.68 -14.69 -25.69
CA ALA A 78 -1.25 -14.59 -24.29
C ALA A 78 -1.64 -15.83 -23.47
N THR A 79 -2.87 -16.32 -23.64
CA THR A 79 -3.37 -17.51 -22.93
C THR A 79 -2.63 -18.78 -23.36
N THR A 80 -2.37 -18.92 -24.66
CA THR A 80 -1.58 -20.03 -25.22
C THR A 80 -0.17 -20.02 -24.63
N ALA A 81 0.50 -18.86 -24.60
CA ALA A 81 1.85 -18.72 -24.06
C ALA A 81 1.91 -18.98 -22.55
N SER A 82 0.96 -18.45 -21.78
CA SER A 82 0.91 -18.67 -20.32
C SER A 82 0.71 -20.16 -19.99
N SER A 83 -0.21 -20.82 -20.69
CA SER A 83 -0.46 -22.26 -20.54
C SER A 83 0.76 -23.10 -20.91
N LEU A 84 1.44 -22.72 -22.00
CA LEU A 84 2.71 -23.33 -22.43
C LEU A 84 3.78 -23.22 -21.35
N LEU A 85 3.97 -22.04 -20.76
CA LEU A 85 4.96 -21.83 -19.71
C LEU A 85 4.61 -22.53 -18.38
N SER A 86 3.32 -22.74 -18.12
CA SER A 86 2.84 -23.50 -16.96
C SER A 86 3.20 -25.00 -17.07
N SER A 87 2.98 -25.61 -18.24
CA SER A 87 3.32 -27.02 -18.48
C SER A 87 4.80 -27.25 -18.81
N LEU A 88 5.50 -26.25 -19.35
CA LEU A 88 6.91 -26.33 -19.77
C LEU A 88 7.73 -25.15 -19.21
N PRO A 89 8.03 -25.16 -17.90
CA PRO A 89 8.71 -24.04 -17.24
C PRO A 89 10.18 -23.86 -17.65
N GLN A 90 10.76 -24.81 -18.40
CA GLN A 90 12.15 -24.69 -18.90
C GLN A 90 12.29 -23.82 -20.15
N ILE A 91 11.20 -23.38 -20.77
CA ILE A 91 11.24 -22.48 -21.90
C ILE A 91 11.90 -21.16 -21.48
N ARG A 92 12.84 -20.69 -22.30
CA ARG A 92 13.65 -19.48 -22.04
C ARG A 92 13.38 -18.39 -23.05
N ILE A 93 13.14 -18.78 -24.30
CA ILE A 93 12.82 -17.86 -25.40
C ILE A 93 11.62 -18.39 -26.18
N GLY A 94 10.93 -17.47 -26.82
CA GLY A 94 9.84 -17.72 -27.74
C GLY A 94 10.16 -17.26 -29.16
N LEU A 95 9.51 -17.85 -30.15
CA LEU A 95 9.33 -17.28 -31.47
C LEU A 95 7.83 -17.20 -31.77
N LEU A 96 7.35 -16.02 -32.15
CA LEU A 96 6.01 -15.87 -32.73
C LEU A 96 6.18 -15.82 -34.23
N VAL A 97 5.79 -16.91 -34.90
CA VAL A 97 6.04 -17.06 -36.34
C VAL A 97 4.73 -17.33 -37.07
N GLY A 98 4.45 -16.48 -38.05
CA GLY A 98 3.22 -16.59 -38.81
C GLY A 98 3.18 -15.64 -39.99
N ILE A 99 1.98 -15.30 -40.45
CA ILE A 99 1.76 -14.36 -41.54
C ILE A 99 1.34 -12.98 -41.03
N GLY A 100 1.54 -11.96 -41.86
CA GLY A 100 1.11 -10.59 -41.59
C GLY A 100 0.86 -9.81 -42.89
N GLY A 101 0.28 -8.63 -42.76
CA GLY A 101 0.07 -7.70 -43.87
C GLY A 101 1.25 -6.74 -44.00
N GLY A 102 1.90 -6.71 -45.15
CA GLY A 102 3.06 -5.88 -45.44
C GLY A 102 2.71 -4.43 -45.73
N ILE A 103 3.54 -3.51 -45.27
CA ILE A 103 3.39 -2.07 -45.49
C ILE A 103 4.43 -1.64 -46.51
N ALA A 104 4.11 -1.83 -47.80
CA ALA A 104 5.00 -1.44 -48.89
C ALA A 104 4.93 0.08 -49.12
N ARG A 105 6.09 0.73 -49.09
CA ARG A 105 6.28 2.14 -49.46
C ARG A 105 7.50 2.28 -50.38
N PRO A 106 7.39 1.85 -51.65
CA PRO A 106 8.51 1.92 -52.60
C PRO A 106 9.02 3.36 -52.80
N ASP A 107 8.13 4.35 -52.68
CA ASP A 107 8.45 5.79 -52.71
C ASP A 107 9.38 6.23 -51.58
N LYS A 108 9.39 5.51 -50.46
CA LYS A 108 10.29 5.72 -49.31
C LYS A 108 11.43 4.70 -49.25
N GLY A 109 11.63 3.93 -50.32
CA GLY A 109 12.68 2.90 -50.38
C GLY A 109 12.37 1.60 -49.64
N THR A 110 11.11 1.37 -49.25
CA THR A 110 10.65 0.13 -48.60
C THR A 110 9.82 -0.69 -49.57
N ASP A 111 10.48 -1.53 -50.37
CA ASP A 111 9.82 -2.43 -51.35
C ASP A 111 9.59 -3.83 -50.73
N ILE A 112 8.63 -3.91 -49.82
CA ILE A 112 8.15 -5.19 -49.26
C ILE A 112 7.25 -5.88 -50.30
N ARG A 113 7.49 -7.18 -50.54
CA ARG A 113 6.71 -8.00 -51.47
C ARG A 113 6.04 -9.19 -50.80
N LEU A 114 5.02 -9.73 -51.44
CA LEU A 114 4.33 -10.92 -50.93
C LEU A 114 5.29 -12.13 -50.93
N GLY A 115 5.34 -12.84 -49.82
CA GLY A 115 6.33 -13.88 -49.55
C GLY A 115 7.61 -13.41 -48.84
N ASP A 116 7.88 -12.10 -48.79
CA ASP A 116 9.00 -11.57 -47.98
C ASP A 116 8.76 -11.81 -46.49
N VAL A 117 9.84 -11.70 -45.71
CA VAL A 117 9.83 -11.86 -44.26
C VAL A 117 10.10 -10.53 -43.57
N VAL A 118 9.22 -10.13 -42.65
CA VAL A 118 9.42 -9.01 -41.74
C VAL A 118 9.74 -9.55 -40.35
N VAL A 119 10.80 -9.03 -39.73
CA VAL A 119 11.29 -9.47 -38.42
C VAL A 119 11.28 -8.28 -37.48
N SER A 120 10.66 -8.44 -36.30
CA SER A 120 10.62 -7.37 -35.29
C SER A 120 12.03 -7.02 -34.82
N GLN A 121 12.44 -5.77 -34.98
CA GLN A 121 13.73 -5.28 -34.49
C GLN A 121 13.53 -4.00 -33.68
N PRO A 122 14.09 -3.90 -32.46
CA PRO A 122 14.05 -2.65 -31.69
C PRO A 122 14.69 -1.49 -32.46
N ASP A 123 14.02 -0.34 -32.45
CA ASP A 123 14.52 0.92 -32.99
C ASP A 123 13.99 2.10 -32.16
N GLY A 124 14.84 3.10 -31.94
CA GLY A 124 14.54 4.26 -31.10
C GLY A 124 14.01 3.89 -29.71
N ALA A 125 12.78 4.30 -29.41
CA ALA A 125 12.10 4.06 -28.13
C ALA A 125 11.22 2.79 -28.13
N THR A 126 11.24 2.01 -29.21
CA THR A 126 10.31 0.90 -29.44
C THR A 126 11.02 -0.45 -29.37
N GLY A 127 10.42 -1.43 -28.69
CA GLY A 127 10.96 -2.80 -28.54
C GLY A 127 10.92 -3.67 -29.82
N GLY A 128 10.56 -3.10 -30.96
CA GLY A 128 10.36 -3.80 -32.24
C GLY A 128 8.89 -4.15 -32.55
N VAL A 129 7.99 -3.96 -31.58
CA VAL A 129 6.53 -4.10 -31.76
C VAL A 129 5.82 -2.91 -31.11
N VAL A 130 4.76 -2.41 -31.75
CA VAL A 130 3.86 -1.39 -31.19
C VAL A 130 2.43 -1.90 -31.17
N GLN A 131 1.72 -1.74 -30.06
CA GLN A 131 0.27 -1.93 -30.05
C GLN A 131 -0.44 -0.68 -30.56
N TYR A 132 -1.14 -0.78 -31.70
CA TYR A 132 -1.74 0.40 -32.32
C TYR A 132 -3.17 0.72 -31.81
N ASP A 133 -3.85 -0.25 -31.22
CA ASP A 133 -5.24 -0.11 -30.73
C ASP A 133 -5.34 0.20 -29.22
N PHE A 134 -4.21 0.54 -28.58
CA PHE A 134 -4.13 0.85 -27.15
C PHE A 134 -3.68 2.30 -26.90
N ALA A 135 -4.61 3.25 -27.03
CA ALA A 135 -4.34 4.68 -26.86
C ALA A 135 -5.36 5.36 -25.93
N LYS A 136 -4.91 6.42 -25.22
CA LYS A 136 -5.79 7.26 -24.41
C LYS A 136 -6.35 8.40 -25.27
N ALA A 137 -7.67 8.42 -25.44
CA ALA A 137 -8.34 9.54 -26.09
C ALA A 137 -8.23 10.82 -25.23
N LYS A 138 -7.72 11.92 -25.80
CA LYS A 138 -7.79 13.28 -25.22
C LYS A 138 -8.74 14.16 -26.04
N SER A 139 -9.15 15.29 -25.46
CA SER A 139 -9.96 16.31 -26.13
C SER A 139 -9.26 16.79 -27.41
N LYS A 140 -10.01 16.88 -28.53
CA LYS A 140 -9.55 17.31 -29.88
C LYS A 140 -8.75 16.28 -30.70
N ASN A 141 -9.19 15.02 -30.78
CA ASN A 141 -8.59 13.98 -31.64
C ASN A 141 -7.09 13.69 -31.40
N VAL A 142 -6.53 14.11 -30.26
CA VAL A 142 -5.15 13.78 -29.90
C VAL A 142 -5.18 12.50 -29.06
N CYS A 143 -4.73 11.41 -29.65
CA CYS A 143 -4.50 10.15 -28.94
C CYS A 143 -3.08 10.15 -28.35
N GLU A 144 -2.95 9.86 -27.05
CA GLU A 144 -1.65 9.70 -26.40
C GLU A 144 -1.32 8.21 -26.26
N ARG A 145 -0.22 7.78 -26.88
CA ARG A 145 0.34 6.43 -26.74
C ARG A 145 0.84 6.25 -25.32
N LYS A 146 0.38 5.20 -24.64
CA LYS A 146 0.82 4.83 -23.28
C LYS A 146 1.58 3.52 -23.21
N ASP A 147 1.75 2.85 -24.33
CA ASP A 147 2.28 1.50 -24.36
C ASP A 147 3.80 1.46 -24.51
N PHE A 148 4.40 0.50 -23.81
CA PHE A 148 5.79 0.08 -23.92
C PHE A 148 5.80 -1.45 -23.94
N LEU A 149 5.89 -2.02 -25.13
CA LEU A 149 6.11 -3.45 -25.32
C LEU A 149 7.60 -3.76 -25.18
N ASN A 150 7.92 -4.79 -24.39
CA ASN A 150 9.30 -5.23 -24.18
C ASN A 150 10.00 -5.59 -25.51
N MET A 151 11.32 -5.47 -25.52
CA MET A 151 12.15 -5.95 -26.61
C MET A 151 12.38 -7.48 -26.54
N PRO A 152 12.64 -8.14 -27.67
CA PRO A 152 13.07 -9.54 -27.69
C PRO A 152 14.29 -9.79 -26.80
N PRO A 153 14.46 -11.02 -26.26
CA PRO A 153 15.64 -11.40 -25.49
C PRO A 153 16.96 -11.07 -26.19
N LEU A 154 17.94 -10.60 -25.42
CA LEU A 154 19.26 -10.26 -25.97
C LEU A 154 19.91 -11.42 -26.72
N VAL A 155 19.69 -12.67 -26.30
CA VAL A 155 20.21 -13.85 -27.02
C VAL A 155 19.65 -13.96 -28.45
N LEU A 156 18.39 -13.58 -28.67
CA LEU A 156 17.78 -13.52 -30.00
C LEU A 156 18.29 -12.32 -30.80
N LEU A 157 18.47 -11.16 -30.17
CA LEU A 157 18.98 -9.96 -30.84
C LEU A 157 20.46 -10.10 -31.26
N HIS A 158 21.28 -10.76 -30.44
CA HIS A 158 22.66 -11.09 -30.83
C HIS A 158 22.69 -12.10 -31.98
N ALA A 159 21.82 -13.11 -31.98
CA ALA A 159 21.68 -14.03 -33.09
C ALA A 159 21.21 -13.32 -34.36
N LEU A 160 20.26 -12.39 -34.25
CA LEU A 160 19.73 -11.58 -35.34
C LEU A 160 20.82 -10.69 -35.95
N SER A 161 21.61 -10.01 -35.11
CA SER A 161 22.73 -9.17 -35.56
C SER A 161 23.81 -9.99 -36.29
N ASN A 162 24.12 -11.18 -35.79
CA ASN A 162 25.07 -12.09 -36.44
C ASN A 162 24.53 -12.59 -37.80
N LEU A 163 23.25 -12.97 -37.83
CA LEU A 163 22.58 -13.40 -39.05
C LEU A 163 22.56 -12.30 -40.13
N GLN A 164 22.27 -11.06 -39.75
CA GLN A 164 22.34 -9.90 -40.66
C GLN A 164 23.75 -9.70 -41.24
N SER A 165 24.78 -9.89 -40.42
CA SER A 165 26.17 -9.83 -40.89
C SER A 165 26.45 -10.92 -41.91
N GLU A 166 26.00 -12.16 -41.65
CA GLU A 166 26.22 -13.28 -42.57
C GLU A 166 25.46 -13.09 -43.89
N HIS A 167 24.22 -12.59 -43.86
CA HIS A 167 23.45 -12.30 -45.07
C HIS A 167 24.17 -11.32 -46.01
N ARG A 168 24.95 -10.38 -45.47
CA ARG A 168 25.77 -9.47 -46.30
C ARG A 168 26.98 -10.16 -46.94
N VAL A 169 27.47 -11.26 -46.36
CA VAL A 169 28.67 -11.96 -46.83
C VAL A 169 28.31 -13.10 -47.78
N ALA A 170 27.35 -13.94 -47.39
CA ALA A 170 27.04 -15.20 -48.05
C ALA A 170 25.60 -15.29 -48.59
N GLY A 171 24.77 -14.27 -48.36
CA GLY A 171 23.33 -14.33 -48.65
C GLY A 171 22.53 -15.12 -47.62
N SER A 172 21.22 -15.18 -47.79
CA SER A 172 20.31 -15.92 -46.91
C SER A 172 20.22 -17.40 -47.30
N LYS A 173 20.02 -18.27 -46.31
CA LYS A 173 19.79 -19.71 -46.53
C LYS A 173 18.32 -20.05 -46.76
N LEU A 174 17.40 -19.07 -46.71
CA LEU A 174 15.96 -19.27 -46.94
C LEU A 174 15.66 -20.09 -48.21
N PRO A 175 16.22 -19.78 -49.40
CA PRO A 175 15.93 -20.53 -50.62
C PRO A 175 16.29 -22.02 -50.48
N GLY A 176 17.45 -22.33 -49.91
CA GLY A 176 17.89 -23.69 -49.65
C GLY A 176 16.98 -24.43 -48.66
N LEU A 177 16.59 -23.78 -47.56
CA LEU A 177 15.68 -24.36 -46.56
C LEU A 177 14.28 -24.65 -47.15
N LEU A 178 13.77 -23.76 -48.00
CA LEU A 178 12.50 -23.95 -48.70
C LEU A 178 12.59 -25.11 -49.70
N GLU A 179 13.67 -25.20 -50.47
CA GLU A 179 13.91 -26.34 -51.35
C GLU A 179 13.98 -27.67 -50.61
N GLU A 180 14.68 -27.72 -49.48
CA GLU A 180 14.75 -28.91 -48.62
C GLU A 180 13.36 -29.31 -48.12
N MET A 181 12.58 -28.34 -47.65
CA MET A 181 11.19 -28.56 -47.22
C MET A 181 10.33 -29.14 -48.35
N TRP A 182 10.42 -28.58 -49.56
CA TRP A 182 9.67 -29.06 -50.72
C TRP A 182 10.08 -30.47 -51.16
N LYS A 183 11.38 -30.76 -51.14
CA LYS A 183 11.92 -32.10 -51.44
C LYS A 183 11.42 -33.14 -50.43
N ALA A 184 11.40 -32.79 -49.14
CA ALA A 184 10.93 -33.67 -48.07
C ALA A 184 9.39 -33.84 -48.05
N HIS A 185 8.66 -32.81 -48.45
CA HIS A 185 7.20 -32.74 -48.34
C HIS A 185 6.52 -32.34 -49.66
N GLN A 186 6.65 -33.17 -50.69
CA GLN A 186 6.12 -32.92 -52.05
C GLN A 186 4.60 -32.62 -52.12
N GLN A 187 3.80 -32.98 -51.12
CA GLN A 187 2.38 -32.61 -51.11
C GLN A 187 2.17 -31.11 -50.83
N MET A 188 3.10 -30.48 -50.11
CA MET A 188 3.03 -29.06 -49.78
C MET A 188 3.31 -28.16 -50.99
N THR A 189 3.90 -28.67 -52.07
CA THR A 189 4.15 -27.90 -53.30
C THR A 189 2.95 -27.92 -54.26
N LYS A 190 1.97 -28.79 -54.04
CA LYS A 190 0.81 -28.91 -54.92
C LYS A 190 -0.20 -27.80 -54.64
N SER A 191 -0.45 -26.97 -55.62
CA SER A 191 -1.57 -26.04 -55.63
C SER A 191 -2.81 -26.70 -56.22
N THR A 192 -3.96 -26.53 -55.57
CA THR A 192 -5.29 -26.88 -56.10
C THR A 192 -6.09 -25.59 -56.30
N GLU A 193 -7.23 -25.65 -57.01
CA GLU A 193 -8.08 -24.46 -57.19
C GLU A 193 -8.56 -23.83 -55.88
N SER A 194 -8.63 -24.60 -54.79
CA SER A 194 -9.13 -24.17 -53.49
C SER A 194 -8.04 -23.97 -52.41
N VAL A 195 -6.85 -24.53 -52.60
CA VAL A 195 -5.76 -24.47 -51.60
C VAL A 195 -4.44 -24.21 -52.32
N PRO A 196 -3.80 -23.04 -52.11
CA PRO A 196 -2.48 -22.75 -52.70
C PRO A 196 -1.38 -23.59 -52.04
N GLY A 197 -0.35 -23.94 -52.82
CA GLY A 197 0.84 -24.61 -52.29
C GLY A 197 1.75 -23.66 -51.50
N PHE A 198 2.68 -24.22 -50.73
CA PHE A 198 3.71 -23.51 -49.96
C PHE A 198 4.90 -23.08 -50.86
N VAL A 199 4.62 -22.66 -52.10
CA VAL A 199 5.60 -22.27 -53.13
C VAL A 199 5.33 -20.83 -53.59
N HIS A 200 6.32 -20.18 -54.19
CA HIS A 200 6.14 -18.83 -54.73
C HIS A 200 4.98 -18.80 -55.75
N GLN A 201 4.12 -17.79 -55.66
CA GLN A 201 2.85 -17.75 -56.40
C GLN A 201 2.95 -17.05 -57.77
N GLY A 202 4.15 -16.67 -58.19
CA GLY A 202 4.41 -15.97 -59.46
C GLY A 202 4.40 -14.45 -59.29
N PHE A 203 5.29 -13.75 -60.02
CA PHE A 203 5.42 -12.30 -59.94
C PHE A 203 4.14 -11.57 -60.37
N GLU A 204 3.40 -12.15 -61.30
CA GLU A 204 2.12 -11.61 -61.80
C GLU A 204 1.02 -11.59 -60.74
N ASN A 205 1.20 -12.31 -59.64
CA ASN A 205 0.25 -12.37 -58.52
C ASN A 205 0.69 -11.53 -57.32
N ASP A 206 1.84 -10.85 -57.41
CA ASP A 206 2.31 -9.86 -56.43
C ASP A 206 1.99 -8.43 -56.91
N ARG A 207 0.76 -7.99 -56.64
CA ARG A 207 0.21 -6.74 -57.17
C ARG A 207 -0.06 -5.76 -56.03
N LEU A 208 0.58 -4.60 -56.10
CA LEU A 208 0.43 -3.51 -55.13
C LEU A 208 -0.32 -2.36 -55.80
N PHE A 209 -1.43 -1.92 -55.20
CA PHE A 209 -2.23 -0.81 -55.70
C PHE A 209 -1.99 0.46 -54.87
N LYS A 210 -2.27 1.63 -55.45
CA LYS A 210 -2.26 2.89 -54.69
C LYS A 210 -3.31 2.84 -53.59
N ALA A 211 -3.01 3.47 -52.45
CA ALA A 211 -3.89 3.47 -51.27
C ALA A 211 -5.30 4.04 -51.53
N SER A 212 -5.46 4.89 -52.56
CA SER A 212 -6.75 5.46 -52.97
C SER A 212 -7.60 4.55 -53.87
N CYS A 213 -7.10 3.37 -54.24
CA CYS A 213 -7.79 2.44 -55.12
C CYS A 213 -8.50 1.35 -54.30
N ASP A 214 -9.82 1.24 -54.48
CA ASP A 214 -10.62 0.21 -53.85
C ASP A 214 -10.77 -1.04 -54.73
N HIS A 215 -10.74 -2.21 -54.10
CA HIS A 215 -11.03 -3.48 -54.78
C HIS A 215 -12.48 -3.51 -55.28
N ILE A 216 -12.66 -3.89 -56.55
CA ILE A 216 -13.97 -3.86 -57.25
C ILE A 216 -14.85 -5.08 -56.89
N GLY A 217 -14.37 -5.98 -56.02
CA GLY A 217 -15.05 -7.20 -55.60
C GLY A 217 -14.69 -8.41 -56.46
N GLY A 218 -14.72 -9.61 -55.85
CA GLY A 218 -14.26 -10.87 -56.47
C GLY A 218 -13.27 -11.63 -55.59
N ARG A 219 -12.78 -12.78 -56.06
CA ARG A 219 -11.80 -13.62 -55.32
C ARG A 219 -10.33 -13.24 -55.56
N ASP A 220 -10.07 -12.34 -56.51
CA ASP A 220 -8.74 -11.87 -56.88
C ASP A 220 -8.81 -10.48 -57.53
N CYS A 221 -7.65 -9.94 -57.95
CA CYS A 221 -7.52 -8.60 -58.49
C CYS A 221 -7.61 -8.52 -60.03
N ARG A 222 -8.09 -9.57 -60.72
CA ARG A 222 -8.16 -9.57 -62.20
C ARG A 222 -9.11 -8.51 -62.77
N GLY A 223 -10.08 -8.07 -61.97
CA GLY A 223 -11.03 -7.01 -62.33
C GLY A 223 -10.65 -5.60 -61.89
N CYS A 224 -9.54 -5.43 -61.16
CA CYS A 224 -9.12 -4.11 -60.63
C CYS A 224 -8.47 -3.24 -61.72
N ASP A 225 -8.53 -1.91 -61.54
CA ASP A 225 -7.94 -0.95 -62.47
C ASP A 225 -6.41 -1.04 -62.46
N LEU A 226 -5.86 -1.53 -63.59
CA LEU A 226 -4.42 -1.68 -63.79
C LEU A 226 -3.66 -0.34 -63.80
N ASN A 227 -4.34 0.79 -64.04
CA ASN A 227 -3.69 2.11 -64.03
C ASN A 227 -3.36 2.60 -62.61
N GLU A 228 -4.00 2.01 -61.60
CA GLU A 228 -3.76 2.31 -60.19
C GLU A 228 -2.77 1.35 -59.54
N GLU A 229 -2.23 0.40 -60.30
CA GLU A 229 -1.15 -0.48 -59.86
C GLU A 229 0.18 0.30 -59.77
N VAL A 230 0.89 0.14 -58.65
CA VAL A 230 2.18 0.78 -58.42
C VAL A 230 3.24 0.06 -59.25
N HIS A 231 3.84 0.78 -60.21
CA HIS A 231 4.92 0.24 -61.02
C HIS A 231 6.16 -0.02 -60.15
N ARG A 232 6.62 -1.27 -60.13
CA ARG A 232 7.82 -1.73 -59.43
C ARG A 232 8.68 -2.55 -60.38
N ASP A 233 10.00 -2.42 -60.28
CA ASP A 233 10.92 -3.21 -61.11
C ASP A 233 10.79 -4.71 -60.80
N THR A 234 10.99 -5.56 -61.80
CA THR A 234 10.96 -7.01 -61.57
C THR A 234 12.21 -7.43 -60.80
N ARG A 235 12.05 -8.24 -59.74
CA ARG A 235 13.20 -8.82 -59.01
C ARG A 235 13.89 -9.87 -59.87
N ASP A 236 15.21 -9.99 -59.70
CA ASP A 236 16.04 -10.95 -60.42
C ASP A 236 15.76 -12.41 -60.02
N SER A 237 15.20 -12.64 -58.82
CA SER A 237 14.83 -13.97 -58.33
C SER A 237 13.51 -13.97 -57.56
N THR A 238 12.95 -15.16 -57.34
CA THR A 238 11.77 -15.41 -56.50
C THR A 238 12.14 -15.62 -55.03
N ASP A 239 13.40 -15.38 -54.67
CA ASP A 239 13.87 -15.57 -53.30
C ASP A 239 13.24 -14.51 -52.40
N PRO A 240 12.77 -14.88 -51.20
CA PRO A 240 12.20 -13.93 -50.27
C PRO A 240 13.27 -12.98 -49.73
N GLU A 241 12.95 -11.69 -49.69
CA GLU A 241 13.77 -10.70 -49.00
C GLU A 241 13.38 -10.59 -47.52
N ILE A 242 14.33 -10.15 -46.70
CA ILE A 242 14.15 -10.05 -45.24
C ILE A 242 14.27 -8.59 -44.83
N HIS A 243 13.22 -8.09 -44.19
CA HIS A 243 13.09 -6.72 -43.72
C HIS A 243 13.08 -6.70 -42.19
N TYR A 244 13.87 -5.81 -41.59
CA TYR A 244 14.01 -5.71 -40.14
C TYR A 244 13.49 -4.36 -39.66
N GLY A 245 12.53 -4.35 -38.74
CA GLY A 245 11.96 -3.09 -38.25
C GLY A 245 10.76 -3.28 -37.33
N ILE A 246 9.95 -2.24 -37.23
CA ILE A 246 8.80 -2.20 -36.30
C ILE A 246 7.60 -2.94 -36.88
N ILE A 247 6.97 -3.78 -36.07
CA ILE A 247 5.70 -4.45 -36.39
C ILE A 247 4.56 -3.82 -35.58
N ALA A 248 3.48 -3.43 -36.26
CA ALA A 248 2.26 -2.95 -35.62
C ALA A 248 1.35 -4.13 -35.28
N SER A 249 0.89 -4.21 -34.03
CA SER A 249 0.10 -5.32 -33.50
C SER A 249 -1.21 -4.80 -32.90
N GLY A 250 -2.32 -5.53 -33.09
CA GLY A 250 -3.60 -5.17 -32.48
C GLY A 250 -4.73 -6.11 -32.88
N ASN A 251 -5.89 -5.98 -32.25
CA ASN A 251 -7.03 -6.88 -32.45
C ASN A 251 -7.90 -6.52 -33.66
N THR A 252 -7.56 -5.48 -34.42
CA THR A 252 -8.29 -5.06 -35.61
C THR A 252 -7.69 -5.70 -36.86
N LEU A 253 -8.51 -6.40 -37.66
CA LEU A 253 -8.07 -6.91 -38.95
C LEU A 253 -8.10 -5.77 -39.98
N VAL A 254 -6.92 -5.27 -40.36
CA VAL A 254 -6.76 -4.18 -41.34
C VAL A 254 -6.95 -4.73 -42.76
N LYS A 255 -7.96 -4.23 -43.49
CA LYS A 255 -8.32 -4.59 -44.87
C LYS A 255 -8.55 -3.37 -45.76
N ASP A 256 -8.04 -2.22 -45.35
CA ASP A 256 -8.28 -0.96 -46.03
C ASP A 256 -7.01 -0.11 -45.93
N ALA A 257 -6.55 0.39 -47.07
CA ALA A 257 -5.28 1.09 -47.15
C ALA A 257 -5.34 2.46 -46.46
N ALA A 258 -6.50 3.14 -46.48
CA ALA A 258 -6.68 4.40 -45.77
C ALA A 258 -6.63 4.18 -44.25
N THR A 259 -7.35 3.19 -43.74
CA THR A 259 -7.32 2.80 -42.32
C THR A 259 -5.90 2.38 -41.89
N ARG A 260 -5.19 1.61 -42.72
CA ARG A 260 -3.78 1.26 -42.47
C ARG A 260 -2.93 2.51 -42.33
N ASP A 261 -3.03 3.44 -43.28
CA ASP A 261 -2.20 4.64 -43.29
C ASP A 261 -2.53 5.58 -42.13
N GLU A 262 -3.81 5.72 -41.77
CA GLU A 262 -4.26 6.40 -40.54
C GLU A 262 -3.63 5.77 -39.30
N ILE A 263 -3.66 4.44 -39.17
CA ILE A 263 -3.00 3.75 -38.05
C ILE A 263 -1.51 4.10 -37.99
N MET A 264 -0.81 4.13 -39.13
CA MET A 264 0.61 4.47 -39.16
C MET A 264 0.88 5.93 -38.75
N GLU A 265 0.04 6.87 -39.17
CA GLU A 265 0.13 8.27 -38.74
C GLU A 265 -0.06 8.41 -37.22
N HIS A 266 -1.02 7.67 -36.65
CA HIS A 266 -1.27 7.69 -35.21
C HIS A 266 -0.17 7.01 -34.39
N VAL A 267 0.42 5.94 -34.91
CA VAL A 267 1.54 5.23 -34.27
C VAL A 267 2.79 6.11 -34.23
N GLY A 268 3.02 6.90 -35.28
CA GLY A 268 4.14 7.84 -35.38
C GLY A 268 5.51 7.18 -35.60
N GLU A 269 5.52 5.90 -35.97
CA GLU A 269 6.71 5.09 -36.27
C GLU A 269 6.58 4.48 -37.66
N GLU A 270 7.70 4.28 -38.36
CA GLU A 270 7.71 3.59 -39.66
C GLU A 270 7.58 2.07 -39.46
N CYS A 271 6.34 1.58 -39.41
CA CYS A 271 6.06 0.15 -39.30
C CYS A 271 6.13 -0.54 -40.67
N LEU A 272 6.61 -1.78 -40.68
CA LEU A 272 6.80 -2.59 -41.90
C LEU A 272 5.69 -3.61 -42.12
N CYS A 273 4.97 -3.98 -41.06
CA CYS A 273 3.93 -5.02 -41.09
C CYS A 273 2.86 -4.74 -40.03
N VAL A 274 1.63 -5.20 -40.30
CA VAL A 274 0.55 -5.33 -39.32
C VAL A 274 0.19 -6.79 -39.06
N GLU A 275 0.01 -7.15 -37.80
CA GLU A 275 -0.41 -8.49 -37.34
C GLU A 275 -1.30 -8.41 -36.07
N MET A 276 -1.75 -9.54 -35.53
CA MET A 276 -2.82 -9.56 -34.51
C MET A 276 -2.47 -10.21 -33.16
N GLU A 277 -1.25 -10.73 -32.95
CA GLU A 277 -0.93 -11.53 -31.75
C GLU A 277 0.16 -10.92 -30.87
N ALA A 278 1.17 -10.27 -31.46
CA ALA A 278 2.41 -9.92 -30.79
C ALA A 278 2.23 -9.06 -29.53
N ALA A 279 1.34 -8.06 -29.56
CA ALA A 279 1.11 -7.15 -28.43
C ALA A 279 0.66 -7.89 -27.15
N GLY A 280 -0.04 -9.02 -27.29
CA GLY A 280 -0.42 -9.86 -26.14
C GLY A 280 0.75 -10.64 -25.54
N LEU A 281 1.82 -10.84 -26.31
CA LEU A 281 2.95 -11.70 -25.95
C LEU A 281 4.15 -10.92 -25.42
N MET A 282 4.53 -9.81 -26.04
CA MET A 282 5.85 -9.18 -25.83
C MET A 282 6.20 -8.94 -24.36
N ASN A 283 5.23 -8.57 -23.51
CA ASN A 283 5.47 -8.27 -22.11
C ASN A 283 5.59 -9.50 -21.19
N HIS A 284 5.10 -10.66 -21.61
CA HIS A 284 4.92 -11.84 -20.75
C HIS A 284 5.58 -13.10 -21.31
N PHE A 285 5.82 -13.14 -22.62
CA PHE A 285 6.48 -14.23 -23.32
C PHE A 285 7.70 -13.65 -24.07
N PRO A 286 8.93 -13.96 -23.62
CA PRO A 286 10.15 -13.37 -24.17
C PRO A 286 10.42 -13.88 -25.58
N CYS A 287 9.84 -13.24 -26.61
CA CYS A 287 9.89 -13.72 -27.99
C CYS A 287 10.38 -12.70 -29.01
N LEU A 288 10.83 -13.21 -30.16
CA LEU A 288 11.00 -12.46 -31.40
C LEU A 288 9.81 -12.74 -32.34
N VAL A 289 9.32 -11.72 -33.03
CA VAL A 289 8.20 -11.83 -33.97
C VAL A 289 8.72 -11.91 -35.39
N ILE A 290 8.26 -12.90 -36.14
CA ILE A 290 8.66 -13.17 -37.53
C ILE A 290 7.37 -13.35 -38.35
N ARG A 291 7.17 -12.48 -39.34
CA ARG A 291 5.97 -12.48 -40.17
C ARG A 291 6.33 -12.65 -41.64
N GLY A 292 5.67 -13.57 -42.31
CA GLY A 292 5.70 -13.69 -43.76
C GLY A 292 4.57 -12.86 -44.37
N MET A 293 4.86 -12.11 -45.43
CA MET A 293 3.88 -11.18 -46.00
C MET A 293 2.87 -11.91 -46.88
N CYS A 294 1.61 -11.96 -46.45
CA CYS A 294 0.53 -12.64 -47.18
C CYS A 294 -0.42 -11.69 -47.91
N ASP A 295 -0.43 -10.41 -47.56
CA ASP A 295 -1.19 -9.33 -48.18
C ASP A 295 -0.54 -7.97 -47.88
N TYR A 296 -1.13 -6.88 -48.37
CA TYR A 296 -0.64 -5.50 -48.16
C TYR A 296 -1.45 -4.69 -47.14
N ALA A 297 -2.24 -5.38 -46.31
CA ALA A 297 -3.19 -4.78 -45.36
C ALA A 297 -4.14 -3.76 -46.01
N ASP A 298 -4.59 -4.07 -47.23
CA ASP A 298 -5.47 -3.25 -48.04
C ASP A 298 -6.71 -4.03 -48.50
N SER A 299 -7.55 -3.38 -49.31
CA SER A 299 -8.79 -3.95 -49.83
C SER A 299 -8.57 -5.05 -50.87
N HIS A 300 -7.33 -5.23 -51.36
CA HIS A 300 -6.95 -6.22 -52.38
C HIS A 300 -6.47 -7.57 -51.78
N LYS A 301 -6.51 -7.69 -50.44
CA LYS A 301 -6.18 -8.90 -49.68
C LYS A 301 -6.86 -10.16 -50.23
N ASN A 302 -6.08 -11.21 -50.42
CA ASN A 302 -6.54 -12.55 -50.76
C ASN A 302 -5.65 -13.64 -50.13
N ASP A 303 -6.13 -14.87 -50.06
CA ASP A 303 -5.47 -15.93 -49.29
C ASP A 303 -4.40 -16.71 -50.07
N ARG A 304 -4.10 -16.31 -51.31
CA ARG A 304 -3.19 -17.05 -52.22
C ARG A 304 -1.78 -17.19 -51.65
N TRP A 305 -1.29 -16.14 -50.98
CA TRP A 305 0.09 -16.08 -50.51
C TRP A 305 0.29 -16.64 -49.10
N GLN A 306 -0.78 -16.94 -48.35
CA GLN A 306 -0.66 -17.33 -46.94
C GLN A 306 0.22 -18.56 -46.72
N CYS A 307 0.12 -19.57 -47.60
CA CYS A 307 0.93 -20.80 -47.48
C CYS A 307 2.43 -20.51 -47.73
N TYR A 308 2.76 -19.78 -48.79
CA TYR A 308 4.16 -19.43 -49.08
C TYR A 308 4.74 -18.50 -48.01
N ALA A 309 4.01 -17.46 -47.61
CA ALA A 309 4.39 -16.56 -46.53
C ALA A 309 4.63 -17.31 -45.20
N SER A 310 3.78 -18.28 -44.87
CA SER A 310 3.99 -19.15 -43.71
C SER A 310 5.30 -19.93 -43.80
N ALA A 311 5.63 -20.45 -45.01
CA ALA A 311 6.87 -21.18 -45.24
C ALA A 311 8.12 -20.29 -45.12
N THR A 312 8.10 -19.09 -45.70
CA THR A 312 9.25 -18.17 -45.66
C THR A 312 9.52 -17.68 -44.24
N ALA A 313 8.47 -17.34 -43.48
CA ALA A 313 8.58 -16.98 -42.06
C ALA A 313 9.15 -18.13 -41.21
N ALA A 314 8.64 -19.35 -41.39
CA ALA A 314 9.13 -20.51 -40.68
C ALA A 314 10.58 -20.88 -41.06
N ALA A 315 10.95 -20.73 -42.33
CA ALA A 315 12.31 -20.94 -42.81
C ALA A 315 13.29 -19.95 -42.16
N PHE A 316 12.90 -18.68 -42.05
CA PHE A 316 13.66 -17.69 -41.30
C PHE A 316 13.79 -18.03 -39.81
N GLY A 317 12.70 -18.46 -39.16
CA GLY A 317 12.77 -18.91 -37.78
C GLY A 317 13.76 -20.06 -37.57
N LYS A 318 13.79 -21.03 -38.49
CA LYS A 318 14.79 -22.11 -38.49
C LYS A 318 16.21 -21.60 -38.69
N GLU A 319 16.42 -20.72 -39.68
CA GLU A 319 17.74 -20.13 -39.94
C GLU A 319 18.26 -19.37 -38.71
N LEU A 320 17.43 -18.50 -38.12
CA LEU A 320 17.76 -17.74 -36.91
C LEU A 320 18.21 -18.65 -35.75
N LEU A 321 17.48 -19.74 -35.49
CA LEU A 321 17.84 -20.69 -34.42
C LEU A 321 19.23 -21.31 -34.62
N SER A 322 19.73 -21.43 -35.85
CA SER A 322 21.09 -21.92 -36.12
C SER A 322 22.19 -20.97 -35.65
N TYR A 323 21.86 -19.67 -35.47
CA TYR A 323 22.77 -18.63 -34.95
C TYR A 323 22.62 -18.39 -33.44
N VAL A 324 21.60 -18.98 -32.80
CA VAL A 324 21.41 -18.90 -31.34
C VAL A 324 22.41 -19.84 -30.63
N PRO A 325 23.36 -19.34 -29.81
CA PRO A 325 24.30 -20.22 -29.12
C PRO A 325 23.62 -20.96 -27.96
N VAL A 326 23.78 -22.28 -27.90
CA VAL A 326 23.18 -23.14 -26.84
C VAL A 326 23.57 -22.68 -25.44
N LYS A 327 24.84 -22.29 -25.23
CA LYS A 327 25.34 -21.82 -23.93
C LYS A 327 24.62 -20.54 -23.47
N ASN A 328 24.55 -19.54 -24.33
CA ASN A 328 23.88 -18.26 -24.02
C ASN A 328 22.37 -18.47 -23.80
N LEU A 329 21.75 -19.39 -24.56
CA LEU A 329 20.37 -19.75 -24.33
C LEU A 329 20.17 -20.39 -22.95
N GLN A 330 21.05 -21.30 -22.52
CA GLN A 330 20.99 -21.90 -21.18
C GLN A 330 21.21 -20.90 -20.04
N GLU A 331 21.94 -19.81 -20.29
CA GLU A 331 22.16 -18.70 -19.34
C GLU A 331 20.98 -17.71 -19.31
N THR A 332 20.14 -17.69 -20.36
CA THR A 332 18.97 -16.80 -20.44
C THR A 332 17.93 -17.20 -19.40
N GLN A 333 17.34 -16.22 -18.70
CA GLN A 333 16.33 -16.50 -17.67
C GLN A 333 15.13 -17.28 -18.24
N ARG A 334 14.60 -18.25 -17.47
CA ARG A 334 13.38 -18.98 -17.82
C ARG A 334 12.19 -18.02 -17.89
N ALA A 335 11.37 -18.17 -18.92
CA ALA A 335 10.21 -17.32 -19.16
C ALA A 335 9.18 -17.42 -18.02
N ALA A 336 8.93 -18.62 -17.47
CA ALA A 336 8.03 -18.81 -16.34
C ALA A 336 8.43 -18.01 -15.08
N LYS A 337 9.75 -17.84 -14.84
CA LYS A 337 10.24 -17.04 -13.70
C LYS A 337 10.00 -15.54 -13.89
N LEU A 338 10.03 -15.05 -15.13
CA LEU A 338 9.71 -13.65 -15.44
C LEU A 338 8.24 -13.37 -15.12
N LEU A 339 7.32 -14.25 -15.55
CA LEU A 339 5.90 -14.18 -15.23
C LEU A 339 5.63 -14.16 -13.71
N GLN A 340 6.20 -15.11 -12.96
CA GLN A 340 6.01 -15.18 -11.52
C GLN A 340 6.46 -13.90 -10.79
N SER A 341 7.57 -13.28 -11.22
CA SER A 341 8.06 -12.04 -10.61
C SER A 341 7.14 -10.83 -10.82
N ILE A 342 6.29 -10.85 -11.84
CA ILE A 342 5.29 -9.81 -12.11
C ILE A 342 4.08 -10.03 -11.21
N GLU A 343 3.63 -11.28 -11.06
CA GLU A 343 2.52 -11.66 -10.17
C GLU A 343 2.82 -11.31 -8.70
N GLU A 344 4.02 -11.63 -8.22
CA GLU A 344 4.46 -11.31 -6.84
C GLU A 344 4.45 -9.78 -6.58
N LYS A 345 4.94 -8.98 -7.54
CA LYS A 345 4.90 -7.51 -7.43
C LYS A 345 3.48 -6.95 -7.43
N ALA A 346 2.56 -7.57 -8.18
CA ALA A 346 1.16 -7.14 -8.22
C ALA A 346 0.46 -7.40 -6.87
N GLU A 347 0.75 -8.53 -6.21
CA GLU A 347 0.25 -8.82 -4.87
C GLU A 347 0.76 -7.82 -3.82
N ASP A 348 2.02 -7.43 -3.89
CA ASP A 348 2.60 -6.43 -2.98
C ASP A 348 1.92 -5.05 -3.15
N VAL A 349 1.62 -4.65 -4.38
CA VAL A 349 0.86 -3.42 -4.66
C VAL A 349 -0.57 -3.52 -4.11
N LEU A 350 -1.24 -4.65 -4.27
CA LEU A 350 -2.59 -4.86 -3.73
C LEU A 350 -2.61 -4.79 -2.20
N ARG A 351 -1.61 -5.39 -1.52
CA ARG A 351 -1.47 -5.28 -0.05
C ARG A 351 -1.23 -3.84 0.40
N PHE A 352 -0.44 -3.08 -0.35
CA PHE A 352 -0.21 -1.66 -0.07
C PHE A 352 -1.50 -0.84 -0.18
N LEU A 353 -2.26 -1.02 -1.27
CA LEU A 353 -3.54 -0.35 -1.48
C LEU A 353 -4.57 -0.71 -0.40
N TYR A 354 -4.64 -1.98 -0.03
CA TYR A 354 -5.53 -2.46 1.01
C TYR A 354 -5.21 -1.84 2.39
N ARG A 355 -3.91 -1.68 2.71
CA ARG A 355 -3.47 -1.03 3.95
C ARG A 355 -3.86 0.45 4.00
N ASP A 356 -3.72 1.16 2.88
CA ASP A 356 -4.11 2.58 2.79
C ASP A 356 -5.63 2.76 2.97
N GLU A 357 -6.42 1.85 2.41
CA GLU A 357 -7.89 1.85 2.57
C GLU A 357 -8.31 1.58 4.02
N VAL A 358 -7.67 0.63 4.70
CA VAL A 358 -7.91 0.36 6.14
C VAL A 358 -7.64 1.60 7.00
N ILE A 359 -6.54 2.32 6.75
CA ILE A 359 -6.20 3.53 7.51
C ILE A 359 -7.24 4.64 7.28
N LYS A 360 -7.72 4.81 6.04
CA LYS A 360 -8.79 5.76 5.73
C LYS A 360 -10.08 5.44 6.48
N ILE A 361 -10.46 4.17 6.54
CA ILE A 361 -11.66 3.72 7.26
C ILE A 361 -11.52 3.98 8.77
N PHE A 362 -10.35 3.70 9.36
CA PHE A 362 -10.09 3.99 10.78
C PHE A 362 -10.26 5.46 11.12
N ASN A 363 -9.62 6.36 10.35
CA ASN A 363 -9.68 7.80 10.58
C ASN A 363 -11.06 8.39 10.26
N TRP A 364 -11.81 7.71 9.39
CA TRP A 364 -13.19 8.09 9.09
C TRP A 364 -14.13 7.83 10.27
N PHE A 365 -13.98 6.71 11.00
CA PHE A 365 -14.75 6.47 12.23
C PHE A 365 -14.38 7.44 13.36
N SER A 366 -13.09 7.57 13.68
CA SER A 366 -12.64 8.51 14.72
C SER A 366 -11.15 8.77 14.65
N ASN A 367 -10.77 10.01 14.93
CA ASN A 367 -9.38 10.42 15.08
C ASN A 367 -8.88 10.31 16.52
N LEU A 368 -9.75 10.01 17.48
CA LEU A 368 -9.35 9.82 18.87
C LEU A 368 -8.48 8.57 18.99
N THR A 369 -7.36 8.70 19.69
CA THR A 369 -6.49 7.57 20.03
C THR A 369 -6.34 7.50 21.54
N SER A 370 -6.59 6.33 22.11
CA SER A 370 -6.49 6.09 23.55
C SER A 370 -5.23 5.30 23.91
N GLN A 371 -4.57 4.70 22.92
CA GLN A 371 -3.43 3.79 23.08
C GLN A 371 -2.20 4.50 23.64
N GLU A 372 -1.89 5.71 23.16
CA GLU A 372 -0.76 6.50 23.64
C GLU A 372 -0.95 6.90 25.10
N LYS A 373 -2.12 7.45 25.45
CA LYS A 373 -2.46 7.79 26.84
C LYS A 373 -2.44 6.56 27.75
N HIS A 374 -2.97 5.42 27.30
CA HIS A 374 -2.89 4.16 28.05
C HIS A 374 -1.44 3.78 28.37
N LYS A 375 -0.56 3.83 27.37
CA LYS A 375 0.87 3.53 27.52
C LYS A 375 1.54 4.49 28.49
N ASP A 376 1.26 5.79 28.39
CA ASP A 376 1.85 6.81 29.27
C ASP A 376 1.42 6.62 30.73
N VAL A 377 0.13 6.36 30.98
CA VAL A 377 -0.37 6.10 32.33
C VAL A 377 0.24 4.80 32.90
N LEU A 378 0.36 3.75 32.08
CA LEU A 378 0.94 2.48 32.51
C LEU A 378 2.44 2.61 32.81
N ASN A 379 3.18 3.46 32.06
CA ASN A 379 4.59 3.74 32.34
C ASN A 379 4.78 4.49 33.68
N GLN A 380 3.81 5.30 34.07
CA GLN A 380 3.81 6.03 35.36
C GLN A 380 3.30 5.18 36.52
N HIS A 381 2.72 4.00 36.25
CA HIS A 381 2.21 3.11 37.28
C HIS A 381 3.35 2.54 38.14
N GLN A 382 3.24 2.73 39.45
CA GLN A 382 4.14 2.03 40.37
C GLN A 382 3.72 0.57 40.51
N LYS A 383 4.55 -0.35 40.01
CA LYS A 383 4.30 -1.79 40.10
C LYS A 383 4.00 -2.24 41.54
N GLY A 384 2.96 -3.07 41.69
CA GLY A 384 2.51 -3.58 43.00
C GLY A 384 1.49 -2.69 43.71
N THR A 385 1.04 -1.61 43.08
CA THR A 385 -0.08 -0.77 43.54
C THR A 385 -1.36 -1.08 42.77
N GLY A 386 -2.53 -0.89 43.39
CA GLY A 386 -3.84 -1.13 42.75
C GLY A 386 -4.31 -2.57 42.76
N GLU A 387 -3.54 -3.50 43.33
CA GLU A 387 -3.90 -4.93 43.40
C GLU A 387 -5.16 -5.20 44.23
N TYR A 388 -5.48 -4.31 45.16
CA TYR A 388 -6.68 -4.43 46.01
C TYR A 388 -7.98 -4.42 45.20
N LEU A 389 -8.02 -3.70 44.06
CA LEU A 389 -9.14 -3.72 43.14
C LEU A 389 -9.21 -5.08 42.44
N LEU A 390 -8.10 -5.55 41.87
CA LEU A 390 -8.03 -6.81 41.11
C LEU A 390 -8.35 -8.03 41.97
N LYS A 391 -8.03 -7.98 43.26
CA LYS A 391 -8.32 -9.05 44.24
C LYS A 391 -9.73 -8.95 44.84
N SER A 392 -10.46 -7.88 44.55
CA SER A 392 -11.80 -7.67 45.12
C SER A 392 -12.83 -8.61 44.51
N GLN A 393 -13.78 -9.05 45.32
CA GLN A 393 -14.89 -9.90 44.85
C GLN A 393 -15.73 -9.18 43.77
N LYS A 394 -15.94 -7.87 43.93
CA LYS A 394 -16.68 -7.04 42.95
C LYS A 394 -16.01 -7.04 41.58
N PHE A 395 -14.68 -6.93 41.53
CA PHE A 395 -13.93 -6.99 40.28
C PHE A 395 -14.00 -8.38 39.64
N MET A 396 -13.80 -9.44 40.42
CA MET A 396 -13.84 -10.82 39.90
C MET A 396 -15.24 -11.17 39.35
N HIS A 397 -16.31 -10.75 40.04
CA HIS A 397 -17.67 -10.95 39.56
C HIS A 397 -17.94 -10.22 38.23
N TRP A 398 -17.46 -8.99 38.09
CA TRP A 398 -17.54 -8.24 36.85
C TRP A 398 -16.74 -8.90 35.72
N LEU A 399 -15.50 -9.31 36.00
CA LEU A 399 -14.64 -9.99 35.04
C LEU A 399 -15.29 -11.29 34.52
N ASP A 400 -15.88 -12.09 35.41
CA ASP A 400 -16.60 -13.32 35.07
C ASP A 400 -17.93 -13.06 34.34
N GLY A 401 -18.43 -11.82 34.36
CA GLY A 401 -19.72 -11.43 33.76
C GLY A 401 -20.95 -11.67 34.61
N LYS A 402 -20.79 -11.88 35.93
CA LYS A 402 -21.92 -11.90 36.87
C LYS A 402 -22.54 -10.51 37.01
N ASP A 403 -21.68 -9.50 37.09
CA ASP A 403 -22.05 -8.09 37.18
C ASP A 403 -21.68 -7.39 35.87
N ARG A 404 -22.65 -6.80 35.16
CA ARG A 404 -22.40 -6.22 33.83
C ARG A 404 -21.57 -4.93 33.88
N ILE A 405 -21.79 -4.11 34.91
CA ILE A 405 -21.20 -2.78 35.03
C ILE A 405 -20.51 -2.66 36.39
N LEU A 406 -19.21 -2.36 36.35
CA LEU A 406 -18.42 -2.00 37.53
C LEU A 406 -18.06 -0.52 37.47
N TRP A 407 -18.58 0.26 38.41
CA TRP A 407 -18.38 1.70 38.45
C TRP A 407 -17.48 2.10 39.62
N CYS A 408 -16.25 2.49 39.30
CA CYS A 408 -15.22 2.90 40.24
C CYS A 408 -15.32 4.41 40.53
N ILE A 409 -15.76 4.76 41.74
CA ILE A 409 -16.04 6.13 42.15
C ILE A 409 -15.02 6.55 43.21
N GLY A 410 -14.37 7.71 43.03
CA GLY A 410 -13.44 8.22 44.03
C GLY A 410 -13.05 9.68 43.83
N PRO A 411 -12.54 10.36 44.87
CA PRO A 411 -12.13 11.76 44.80
C PRO A 411 -10.95 11.97 43.83
N PRO A 412 -10.65 13.23 43.45
CA PRO A 412 -9.46 13.60 42.68
C PRO A 412 -8.17 12.97 43.23
N GLY A 413 -7.22 12.64 42.35
CA GLY A 413 -5.88 12.19 42.77
C GLY A 413 -5.78 10.81 43.44
N THR A 414 -6.86 10.03 43.54
CA THR A 414 -6.86 8.68 44.15
C THR A 414 -6.31 7.55 43.27
N GLY A 415 -5.95 7.84 42.02
CA GLY A 415 -5.37 6.85 41.10
C GLY A 415 -6.37 6.12 40.20
N LYS A 416 -7.60 6.62 40.02
CA LYS A 416 -8.63 6.02 39.14
C LYS A 416 -8.12 5.69 37.72
N THR A 417 -7.48 6.67 37.07
CA THR A 417 -6.91 6.51 35.72
C THR A 417 -5.80 5.45 35.65
N VAL A 418 -4.99 5.34 36.71
CA VAL A 418 -4.00 4.27 36.85
C VAL A 418 -4.69 2.92 37.00
N LEU A 419 -5.73 2.82 37.84
CA LEU A 419 -6.50 1.59 38.00
C LEU A 419 -7.19 1.14 36.72
N ALA A 420 -7.79 2.06 35.94
CA ALA A 420 -8.38 1.74 34.64
C ALA A 420 -7.32 1.13 33.70
N SER A 421 -6.11 1.70 33.68
CA SER A 421 -4.99 1.21 32.87
C SER A 421 -4.50 -0.16 33.35
N VAL A 422 -4.41 -0.38 34.66
CA VAL A 422 -4.07 -1.68 35.25
C VAL A 422 -5.11 -2.73 34.89
N VAL A 423 -6.40 -2.39 34.87
CA VAL A 423 -7.48 -3.30 34.45
C VAL A 423 -7.35 -3.65 32.97
N ILE A 424 -7.15 -2.67 32.09
CA ILE A 424 -6.95 -2.88 30.65
C ILE A 424 -5.75 -3.80 30.40
N ASP A 425 -4.61 -3.52 31.04
CA ASP A 425 -3.39 -4.32 30.93
C ASP A 425 -3.56 -5.75 31.47
N THR A 426 -4.29 -5.90 32.58
CA THR A 426 -4.63 -7.22 33.16
C THR A 426 -5.47 -8.03 32.19
N ILE A 427 -6.53 -7.45 31.61
CA ILE A 427 -7.41 -8.15 30.64
C ILE A 427 -6.61 -8.55 29.41
N ASN A 428 -5.82 -7.64 28.84
CA ASN A 428 -4.96 -7.92 27.69
C ASN A 428 -3.96 -9.06 27.96
N LYS A 429 -3.40 -9.14 29.18
CA LYS A 429 -2.43 -10.18 29.55
C LYS A 429 -3.06 -11.53 29.90
N THR A 430 -4.22 -11.52 30.55
CA THR A 430 -4.82 -12.73 31.14
C THR A 430 -5.87 -13.39 30.26
N LEU A 431 -6.55 -12.62 29.39
CA LEU A 431 -7.68 -13.09 28.58
C LEU A 431 -7.41 -13.04 27.07
N ALA A 432 -6.13 -12.98 26.66
CA ALA A 432 -5.74 -12.96 25.26
C ALA A 432 -6.23 -14.22 24.51
N SER A 433 -7.32 -14.07 23.76
CA SER A 433 -7.86 -15.09 22.86
C SER A 433 -8.55 -14.44 21.68
N SER A 434 -8.70 -15.14 20.56
CA SER A 434 -9.38 -14.61 19.37
C SER A 434 -10.86 -14.28 19.61
N LYS A 435 -11.47 -14.76 20.69
CA LYS A 435 -12.91 -14.58 20.94
C LYS A 435 -13.23 -13.50 21.98
N VAL A 436 -12.21 -12.87 22.56
CA VAL A 436 -12.34 -11.81 23.58
C VAL A 436 -11.79 -10.52 23.00
N CYS A 437 -12.50 -9.42 23.20
CA CYS A 437 -12.09 -8.10 22.71
C CYS A 437 -12.14 -7.07 23.84
N ILE A 438 -11.27 -6.06 23.77
CA ILE A 438 -11.28 -4.91 24.68
C ILE A 438 -11.21 -3.60 23.90
N ALA A 439 -12.05 -2.64 24.28
CA ALA A 439 -11.94 -1.26 23.83
C ALA A 439 -11.87 -0.34 25.05
N PHE A 440 -11.21 0.80 24.92
CA PHE A 440 -11.08 1.73 26.03
C PHE A 440 -11.08 3.18 25.57
N LEU A 441 -11.60 4.05 26.44
CA LEU A 441 -11.71 5.49 26.26
C LEU A 441 -11.15 6.18 27.50
N TYR A 442 -10.39 7.25 27.28
CA TYR A 442 -9.97 8.16 28.35
C TYR A 442 -10.60 9.53 28.12
N CYS A 443 -11.66 9.86 28.85
CA CYS A 443 -12.21 11.23 28.83
C CYS A 443 -11.14 12.21 29.35
N VAL A 444 -11.06 13.38 28.73
CA VAL A 444 -10.13 14.47 29.08
C VAL A 444 -10.87 15.78 28.97
N TYR A 445 -11.00 16.49 30.08
CA TYR A 445 -11.76 17.74 30.12
C TYR A 445 -11.26 18.80 29.13
N ALA A 446 -9.94 18.92 28.95
CA ALA A 446 -9.33 19.84 27.99
C ALA A 446 -9.61 19.46 26.52
N GLU A 447 -9.96 18.20 26.24
CA GLU A 447 -10.30 17.71 24.90
C GLU A 447 -11.81 17.60 24.65
N ARG A 448 -12.66 18.09 25.58
CA ARG A 448 -14.12 17.92 25.54
C ARG A 448 -14.78 18.33 24.22
N ASN A 449 -14.22 19.30 23.51
CA ASN A 449 -14.71 19.75 22.20
C ASN A 449 -14.48 18.73 21.07
N ASN A 450 -13.44 17.90 21.19
CA ASN A 450 -13.12 16.82 20.24
C ASN A 450 -13.74 15.48 20.66
N GLN A 451 -14.09 15.34 21.95
CA GLN A 451 -14.70 14.13 22.52
C GLN A 451 -16.21 14.15 22.39
N THR A 452 -16.73 14.39 21.18
CA THR A 452 -18.16 14.29 20.89
C THR A 452 -18.62 12.82 20.86
N ILE A 453 -19.94 12.59 20.96
CA ILE A 453 -20.51 11.24 20.99
C ILE A 453 -20.12 10.41 19.77
N ASP A 454 -20.11 10.99 18.56
CA ASP A 454 -19.71 10.30 17.34
C ASP A 454 -18.23 9.88 17.37
N GLN A 455 -17.35 10.74 17.86
CA GLN A 455 -15.92 10.43 17.97
C GLN A 455 -15.64 9.36 19.03
N LEU A 456 -16.38 9.36 20.15
CA LEU A 456 -16.24 8.36 21.21
C LEU A 456 -16.73 6.98 20.75
N LEU A 457 -17.92 6.89 20.15
CA LEU A 457 -18.44 5.63 19.59
C LEU A 457 -17.57 5.15 18.43
N GLY A 458 -17.17 6.04 17.53
CA GLY A 458 -16.26 5.74 16.43
C GLY A 458 -14.90 5.21 16.91
N SER A 459 -14.38 5.72 18.03
CA SER A 459 -13.14 5.22 18.64
C SER A 459 -13.28 3.78 19.14
N VAL A 460 -14.41 3.44 19.77
CA VAL A 460 -14.71 2.06 20.18
C VAL A 460 -14.80 1.15 18.95
N ILE A 461 -15.57 1.53 17.92
CA ILE A 461 -15.70 0.75 16.68
C ILE A 461 -14.35 0.54 16.01
N ARG A 462 -13.53 1.60 15.92
CA ARG A 462 -12.17 1.54 15.37
C ARG A 462 -11.31 0.53 16.12
N GLN A 463 -11.35 0.51 17.45
CA GLN A 463 -10.59 -0.45 18.27
C GLN A 463 -11.07 -1.90 18.10
N LEU A 464 -12.39 -2.11 18.01
CA LEU A 464 -12.96 -3.43 17.72
C LEU A 464 -12.54 -3.90 16.32
N LEU A 465 -12.65 -3.05 15.31
CA LEU A 465 -12.27 -3.36 13.94
C LEU A 465 -10.77 -3.67 13.82
N GLN A 466 -9.92 -2.92 14.52
CA GLN A 466 -8.50 -3.21 14.57
C GLN A 466 -8.22 -4.62 15.09
N GLN A 467 -8.94 -5.07 16.12
CA GLN A 467 -8.81 -6.43 16.64
C GLN A 467 -9.39 -7.50 15.71
N VAL A 468 -10.49 -7.21 15.00
CA VAL A 468 -10.99 -8.11 13.94
C VAL A 468 -9.94 -8.28 12.85
N LEU A 469 -9.32 -7.19 12.39
CA LEU A 469 -8.32 -7.22 11.32
C LEU A 469 -7.00 -7.91 11.70
N LEU A 470 -6.69 -7.99 13.00
CA LEU A 470 -5.59 -8.81 13.50
C LEU A 470 -5.89 -10.32 13.44
N GLN A 471 -7.17 -10.70 13.46
CA GLN A 471 -7.61 -12.09 13.44
C GLN A 471 -8.02 -12.56 12.05
N GLN A 472 -8.56 -11.66 11.23
CA GLN A 472 -9.04 -11.90 9.88
C GLN A 472 -8.41 -10.87 8.95
N SER A 473 -7.88 -11.29 7.80
CA SER A 473 -7.25 -10.36 6.85
C SER A 473 -8.26 -9.52 6.04
N ALA A 474 -9.55 -9.56 6.39
CA ALA A 474 -10.65 -8.95 5.66
C ALA A 474 -11.44 -7.95 6.53
N ILE A 475 -11.81 -6.79 5.98
CA ILE A 475 -12.74 -5.86 6.62
C ILE A 475 -14.14 -6.48 6.61
N PRO A 476 -14.88 -6.49 7.73
CA PRO A 476 -16.25 -6.98 7.76
C PRO A 476 -17.14 -6.28 6.73
N GLU A 477 -17.94 -7.05 5.99
CA GLU A 477 -18.79 -6.54 4.90
C GLU A 477 -19.68 -5.38 5.33
N LYS A 478 -20.33 -5.47 6.49
CA LYS A 478 -21.16 -4.38 7.05
C LYS A 478 -20.40 -3.08 7.29
N VAL A 479 -19.11 -3.15 7.63
CA VAL A 479 -18.27 -1.95 7.80
C VAL A 479 -17.96 -1.34 6.43
N LEU A 480 -17.67 -2.18 5.43
CA LEU A 480 -17.47 -1.72 4.05
C LEU A 480 -18.73 -1.10 3.46
N GLU A 481 -19.90 -1.70 3.69
CA GLU A 481 -21.20 -1.17 3.24
C GLU A 481 -21.44 0.24 3.79
N LEU A 482 -21.27 0.45 5.10
CA LEU A 482 -21.41 1.76 5.71
C LEU A 482 -20.34 2.74 5.18
N TYR A 483 -19.08 2.32 5.06
CA TYR A 483 -18.07 3.20 4.51
C TYR A 483 -18.41 3.63 3.07
N ASN A 484 -18.85 2.69 2.24
CA ASN A 484 -19.19 2.93 0.84
C ASN A 484 -20.43 3.80 0.66
N SER A 485 -21.42 3.72 1.57
CA SER A 485 -22.61 4.59 1.50
C SER A 485 -22.27 6.07 1.74
N HIS A 486 -21.24 6.35 2.56
CA HIS A 486 -20.84 7.72 2.89
C HIS A 486 -19.67 8.25 2.05
N ARG A 487 -18.79 7.38 1.52
CA ARG A 487 -17.56 7.81 0.82
C ARG A 487 -17.82 8.69 -0.40
N HIS A 488 -18.91 8.42 -1.14
CA HIS A 488 -19.24 9.15 -2.36
C HIS A 488 -19.76 10.56 -2.09
N SER A 489 -20.34 10.79 -0.91
CA SER A 489 -20.87 12.10 -0.48
C SER A 489 -19.95 12.82 0.51
N ASN A 490 -18.80 12.23 0.85
CA ASN A 490 -17.84 12.73 1.84
C ASN A 490 -18.49 13.08 3.20
N THR A 491 -19.43 12.25 3.65
CA THR A 491 -20.14 12.41 4.92
C THR A 491 -19.61 11.42 5.97
N ARG A 492 -20.05 11.57 7.22
CA ARG A 492 -19.77 10.65 8.33
C ARG A 492 -21.07 10.03 8.84
N PRO A 493 -21.02 8.83 9.46
CA PRO A 493 -22.20 8.19 10.01
C PRO A 493 -22.73 9.00 11.19
N ASP A 494 -24.05 9.01 11.34
CA ASP A 494 -24.68 9.61 12.52
C ASP A 494 -24.61 8.69 13.75
N VAL A 495 -25.09 9.18 14.90
CA VAL A 495 -25.04 8.42 16.17
C VAL A 495 -25.87 7.14 16.11
N ALA A 496 -26.98 7.11 15.38
CA ALA A 496 -27.83 5.92 15.27
C ALA A 496 -27.15 4.86 14.39
N GLU A 497 -26.52 5.27 13.30
CA GLU A 497 -25.72 4.42 12.43
C GLU A 497 -24.51 3.84 13.17
N LEU A 498 -23.76 4.67 13.91
CA LEU A 498 -22.64 4.22 14.75
C LEU A 498 -23.10 3.22 15.80
N SER A 499 -24.21 3.48 16.49
CA SER A 499 -24.73 2.58 17.53
C SER A 499 -25.15 1.23 16.96
N LYS A 500 -25.82 1.23 15.80
CA LYS A 500 -26.18 0.00 15.07
C LYS A 500 -24.93 -0.81 14.69
N HIS A 501 -23.88 -0.15 14.20
CA HIS A 501 -22.64 -0.82 13.79
C HIS A 501 -21.82 -1.30 14.99
N LEU A 502 -21.81 -0.54 16.08
CA LEU A 502 -21.20 -0.96 17.33
C LEU A 502 -21.82 -2.28 17.82
N SER A 503 -23.16 -2.38 17.86
CA SER A 503 -23.86 -3.63 18.18
C SER A 503 -23.48 -4.78 17.22
N SER A 504 -23.39 -4.49 15.92
CA SER A 504 -22.95 -5.50 14.95
C SER A 504 -21.49 -5.92 15.12
N MET A 505 -20.61 -5.05 15.59
CA MET A 505 -19.20 -5.37 15.81
C MET A 505 -18.99 -6.17 17.10
N VAL A 506 -19.68 -5.81 18.19
CA VAL A 506 -19.55 -6.54 19.47
C VAL A 506 -20.08 -7.98 19.37
N SER A 507 -21.06 -8.24 18.51
CA SER A 507 -21.59 -9.60 18.26
C SER A 507 -20.61 -10.53 17.52
N LEU A 508 -19.51 -10.00 16.96
CA LEU A 508 -18.43 -10.82 16.39
C LEU A 508 -17.58 -11.51 17.45
N PHE A 509 -17.70 -11.08 18.71
CA PHE A 509 -16.90 -11.58 19.82
C PHE A 509 -17.78 -12.28 20.86
N SER A 510 -17.22 -13.29 21.54
CA SER A 510 -17.93 -14.00 22.62
C SER A 510 -18.01 -13.19 23.90
N LYS A 511 -17.08 -12.26 24.10
CA LYS A 511 -16.97 -11.39 25.28
C LYS A 511 -16.29 -10.09 24.87
N VAL A 512 -16.84 -8.96 25.27
CA VAL A 512 -16.27 -7.63 25.00
C VAL A 512 -16.15 -6.85 26.30
N TYR A 513 -15.00 -6.22 26.54
CA TYR A 513 -14.79 -5.30 27.64
C TYR A 513 -14.70 -3.88 27.09
N ILE A 514 -15.46 -2.95 27.66
CA ILE A 514 -15.35 -1.52 27.34
C ILE A 514 -15.00 -0.77 28.61
N VAL A 515 -13.84 -0.13 28.61
CA VAL A 515 -13.32 0.64 29.75
C VAL A 515 -13.44 2.13 29.45
N VAL A 516 -14.16 2.88 30.28
CA VAL A 516 -14.29 4.35 30.14
C VAL A 516 -13.72 5.00 31.39
N ASP A 517 -12.55 5.62 31.23
CA ASP A 517 -11.87 6.35 32.30
C ASP A 517 -12.33 7.81 32.35
N ALA A 518 -12.45 8.33 33.57
CA ALA A 518 -12.77 9.71 33.91
C ALA A 518 -14.07 10.22 33.27
N LEU A 519 -15.14 9.41 33.33
CA LEU A 519 -16.43 9.72 32.71
C LEU A 519 -17.00 11.10 33.10
N ASP A 520 -16.67 11.61 34.30
CA ASP A 520 -17.05 12.95 34.74
C ASP A 520 -16.40 14.10 33.95
N GLU A 521 -15.30 13.84 33.22
CA GLU A 521 -14.61 14.82 32.37
C GLU A 521 -15.22 14.93 30.97
N CYS A 522 -16.13 14.02 30.60
CA CYS A 522 -16.89 14.12 29.36
C CYS A 522 -18.02 15.16 29.50
N ASP A 523 -18.17 16.05 28.50
CA ASP A 523 -19.16 17.15 28.54
C ASP A 523 -20.60 16.61 28.55
N ASP A 524 -21.44 17.21 29.38
CA ASP A 524 -22.87 16.86 29.45
C ASP A 524 -23.78 18.05 29.11
N ASN A 525 -23.24 19.25 28.91
CA ASN A 525 -24.01 20.37 28.37
C ASN A 525 -24.57 20.04 26.98
N ASN A 526 -23.77 19.31 26.19
CA ASN A 526 -24.16 18.78 24.88
C ASN A 526 -24.75 17.36 24.94
N LYS A 527 -25.09 16.85 26.14
CA LYS A 527 -25.58 15.48 26.38
C LYS A 527 -24.63 14.36 25.94
N THR A 528 -23.36 14.64 25.71
CA THR A 528 -22.40 13.64 25.20
C THR A 528 -22.24 12.49 26.19
N ARG A 529 -22.00 12.80 27.47
CA ARG A 529 -21.85 11.80 28.53
C ARG A 529 -23.11 10.95 28.69
N SER A 530 -24.27 11.59 28.82
CA SER A 530 -25.56 10.88 28.95
C SER A 530 -25.86 9.99 27.74
N SER A 531 -25.58 10.47 26.52
CA SER A 531 -25.77 9.71 25.29
C SER A 531 -24.82 8.52 25.19
N LEU A 532 -23.54 8.70 25.54
CA LEU A 532 -22.55 7.62 25.55
C LEU A 532 -22.99 6.48 26.47
N LEU A 533 -23.39 6.82 27.71
CA LEU A 533 -23.89 5.83 28.66
C LEU A 533 -25.11 5.09 28.10
N ALA A 534 -26.09 5.81 27.56
CA ALA A 534 -27.29 5.19 26.98
C ALA A 534 -26.94 4.20 25.85
N GLN A 535 -26.04 4.57 24.94
CA GLN A 535 -25.63 3.67 23.85
C GLN A 535 -24.86 2.44 24.36
N LEU A 536 -23.93 2.63 25.31
CA LEU A 536 -23.17 1.50 25.88
C LEU A 536 -24.04 0.56 26.70
N GLN A 537 -25.05 1.08 27.43
CA GLN A 537 -26.01 0.27 28.18
C GLN A 537 -26.96 -0.53 27.27
N ASN A 538 -27.23 -0.05 26.06
CA ASN A 538 -28.08 -0.75 25.10
C ASN A 538 -27.37 -1.90 24.37
N LEU A 539 -26.06 -2.08 24.57
CA LEU A 539 -25.31 -3.21 24.02
C LEU A 539 -25.72 -4.54 24.66
N ASP A 540 -25.37 -5.65 24.02
CA ASP A 540 -25.69 -6.99 24.51
C ASP A 540 -25.08 -7.31 25.88
N THR A 541 -25.61 -8.36 26.53
CA THR A 541 -25.23 -8.77 27.89
C THR A 541 -23.82 -9.35 28.00
N HIS A 542 -23.20 -9.80 26.90
CA HIS A 542 -21.80 -10.24 26.88
C HIS A 542 -20.79 -9.09 26.88
N VAL A 543 -21.27 -7.85 26.80
CA VAL A 543 -20.45 -6.63 26.93
C VAL A 543 -20.35 -6.20 28.39
N GLN A 544 -19.12 -6.13 28.91
CA GLN A 544 -18.81 -5.73 30.28
C GLN A 544 -18.28 -4.29 30.30
N LEU A 545 -18.88 -3.44 31.12
CA LEU A 545 -18.52 -2.02 31.21
C LEU A 545 -17.75 -1.74 32.49
N PHE A 546 -16.56 -1.14 32.37
CA PHE A 546 -15.81 -0.62 33.50
C PHE A 546 -15.76 0.89 33.40
N LEU A 547 -16.27 1.59 34.41
CA LEU A 547 -16.34 3.05 34.41
C LEU A 547 -15.53 3.59 35.57
N THR A 548 -14.82 4.70 35.38
CA THR A 548 -14.27 5.49 36.50
C THR A 548 -14.83 6.90 36.48
N SER A 549 -15.10 7.46 37.65
CA SER A 549 -15.45 8.88 37.76
C SER A 549 -15.31 9.43 39.18
N ARG A 550 -15.49 10.75 39.33
CA ARG A 550 -15.95 11.36 40.58
C ARG A 550 -17.42 11.01 40.86
N PRO A 551 -17.94 11.22 42.09
CA PRO A 551 -19.37 11.07 42.37
C PRO A 551 -20.21 11.93 41.42
N LEU A 552 -21.17 11.30 40.72
CA LEU A 552 -22.11 11.96 39.81
C LEU A 552 -23.52 11.68 40.32
N GLU A 553 -24.14 12.65 40.99
CA GLU A 553 -25.45 12.49 41.65
C GLU A 553 -26.61 12.35 40.66
N GLU A 554 -26.43 12.83 39.42
CA GLU A 554 -27.46 12.90 38.39
C GLU A 554 -27.62 11.58 37.59
N ILE A 555 -26.71 10.62 37.77
CA ILE A 555 -26.67 9.41 36.94
C ILE A 555 -27.26 8.21 37.71
N LEU A 556 -28.44 7.77 37.27
CA LEU A 556 -29.06 6.50 37.70
C LEU A 556 -28.52 5.35 36.84
N LEU A 557 -27.49 4.68 37.34
CA LEU A 557 -26.86 3.52 36.69
C LEU A 557 -27.06 2.26 37.56
N ASP A 558 -27.64 1.21 36.99
CA ASP A 558 -27.67 -0.11 37.62
C ASP A 558 -26.28 -0.76 37.52
N ALA A 559 -25.41 -0.37 38.45
CA ALA A 559 -24.01 -0.74 38.46
C ALA A 559 -23.51 -1.10 39.85
N VAL A 560 -22.60 -2.06 39.90
CA VAL A 560 -21.86 -2.36 41.12
C VAL A 560 -20.86 -1.23 41.36
N GLN A 561 -21.10 -0.45 42.41
CA GLN A 561 -20.20 0.65 42.77
C GLN A 561 -19.00 0.12 43.56
N PHE A 562 -17.81 0.58 43.19
CA PHE A 562 -16.55 0.34 43.89
C PHE A 562 -15.93 1.66 44.31
N LYS A 563 -15.79 1.89 45.61
CA LYS A 563 -15.19 3.12 46.13
C LYS A 563 -13.67 3.05 46.01
N VAL A 564 -13.10 3.88 45.14
CA VAL A 564 -11.66 4.02 44.96
C VAL A 564 -11.10 4.92 46.04
N THR A 565 -10.13 4.39 46.78
CA THR A 565 -9.39 5.10 47.83
C THR A 565 -7.93 4.71 47.70
N ALA A 566 -7.01 5.65 47.89
CA ALA A 566 -5.60 5.28 47.92
C ALA A 566 -5.32 4.52 49.22
N GLN A 567 -4.90 3.26 49.08
CA GLN A 567 -4.50 2.45 50.22
C GLN A 567 -3.17 2.96 50.77
N GLU A 568 -3.02 2.99 52.09
CA GLU A 568 -1.79 3.47 52.73
C GLU A 568 -0.55 2.73 52.20
N ASP A 569 -0.64 1.41 52.07
CA ASP A 569 0.42 0.56 51.51
C ASP A 569 0.80 0.95 50.08
N ASP A 570 -0.19 1.32 49.26
CA ASP A 570 0.06 1.71 47.87
C ASP A 570 0.71 3.11 47.80
N VAL A 571 0.27 4.05 48.65
CA VAL A 571 0.90 5.37 48.78
C VAL A 571 2.34 5.22 49.28
N ARG A 572 2.59 4.35 50.27
CA ARG A 572 3.92 4.07 50.81
C ARG A 572 4.85 3.48 49.73
N LYS A 573 4.40 2.47 48.98
CA LYS A 573 5.17 1.90 47.85
C LYS A 573 5.49 2.95 46.79
N TYR A 574 4.51 3.78 46.42
CA TYR A 574 4.69 4.86 45.48
C TYR A 574 5.76 5.86 45.97
N LEU A 575 5.61 6.37 47.20
CA LEU A 575 6.55 7.34 47.77
C LEU A 575 7.97 6.78 47.91
N SER A 576 8.16 5.56 48.40
CA SER A 576 9.50 4.95 48.51
C SER A 576 10.16 4.80 47.14
N ALA A 577 9.41 4.41 46.11
CA ALA A 577 9.94 4.34 44.75
C ALA A 577 10.34 5.72 44.21
N GLN A 578 9.52 6.75 44.45
CA GLN A 578 9.82 8.11 44.03
C GLN A 578 11.03 8.71 44.78
N ILE A 579 11.18 8.44 46.08
CA ILE A 579 12.37 8.86 46.86
C ILE A 579 13.64 8.27 46.25
N LYS A 580 13.61 6.99 45.86
CA LYS A 580 14.75 6.30 45.24
C LYS A 580 15.10 6.82 43.86
N GLN A 581 14.12 7.30 43.10
CA GLN A 581 14.34 7.93 41.79
C GLN A 581 14.99 9.31 41.92
N GLU A 582 14.71 10.03 43.01
CA GLU A 582 15.29 11.35 43.26
C GLU A 582 16.70 11.21 43.87
N SER A 583 17.72 11.19 43.01
CA SER A 583 19.13 10.93 43.36
C SER A 583 19.62 11.65 44.62
N ARG A 584 19.25 12.93 44.78
CA ARG A 584 19.67 13.76 45.91
C ARG A 584 18.94 13.40 47.19
N LEU A 585 17.63 13.17 47.11
CA LEU A 585 16.82 12.80 48.26
C LEU A 585 17.15 11.37 48.71
N ALA A 586 17.36 10.44 47.77
CA ALA A 586 17.85 9.09 48.02
C ALA A 586 19.18 9.11 48.79
N LYS A 587 20.15 9.93 48.35
CA LYS A 587 21.43 10.08 49.04
C LYS A 587 21.26 10.64 50.45
N LEU A 588 20.45 11.69 50.62
CA LEU A 588 20.14 12.25 51.94
C LEU A 588 19.51 11.22 52.89
N CYS A 589 18.64 10.35 52.39
CA CYS A 589 18.02 9.27 53.16
C CYS A 589 19.03 8.16 53.47
N ALA A 590 19.88 7.76 52.53
CA ALA A 590 20.94 6.77 52.75
C ALA A 590 21.94 7.23 53.83
N ASP A 591 22.30 8.52 53.82
CA ASP A 591 23.19 9.12 54.81
C ASP A 591 22.51 9.29 56.20
N ASN A 592 21.18 9.19 56.28
CA ASN A 592 20.39 9.39 57.49
C ASN A 592 19.28 8.33 57.62
N GLY A 593 19.62 7.19 58.24
CA GLY A 593 18.80 5.97 58.21
C GLY A 593 17.35 6.07 58.70
N SER A 594 16.92 7.13 59.41
CA SER A 594 15.51 7.35 59.81
C SER A 594 14.73 8.28 58.87
N LEU A 595 15.40 8.99 57.96
CA LEU A 595 14.79 10.10 57.22
C LEU A 595 13.76 9.62 56.19
N GLU A 596 13.98 8.46 55.56
CA GLU A 596 13.00 7.89 54.61
C GLU A 596 11.67 7.60 55.32
N ASP A 597 11.72 6.89 56.46
CA ASP A 597 10.53 6.58 57.26
C ASP A 597 9.84 7.85 57.79
N GLU A 598 10.61 8.84 58.26
CA GLU A 598 10.07 10.15 58.67
C GLU A 598 9.31 10.85 57.53
N ILE A 599 9.84 10.82 56.31
CA ILE A 599 9.18 11.40 55.12
C ILE A 599 7.91 10.62 54.80
N LEU A 600 7.99 9.29 54.75
CA LEU A 600 6.86 8.42 54.42
C LEU A 600 5.70 8.66 55.39
N ASP A 601 5.95 8.56 56.69
CA ASP A 601 4.90 8.67 57.72
C ASP A 601 4.25 10.06 57.73
N LYS A 602 5.04 11.12 57.64
CA LYS A 602 4.55 12.50 57.66
C LYS A 602 3.77 12.86 56.40
N VAL A 603 4.24 12.44 55.23
CA VAL A 603 3.53 12.69 53.96
C VAL A 603 2.24 11.87 53.93
N ILE A 604 2.28 10.58 54.27
CA ILE A 604 1.09 9.72 54.32
C ILE A 604 0.01 10.31 55.24
N ALA A 605 0.39 10.79 56.42
CA ALA A 605 -0.54 11.40 57.38
C ALA A 605 -1.18 12.72 56.88
N LYS A 606 -0.60 13.36 55.86
CA LYS A 606 -1.06 14.65 55.31
C LYS A 606 -1.87 14.52 54.03
N VAL A 607 -1.63 13.47 53.24
CA VAL A 607 -2.16 13.38 51.87
C VAL A 607 -3.59 12.85 51.78
N ASP A 608 -4.18 12.39 52.89
CA ASP A 608 -5.54 11.83 52.99
C ASP A 608 -5.93 10.90 51.83
N GLY A 609 -4.99 10.03 51.43
CA GLY A 609 -5.21 9.09 50.34
C GLY A 609 -5.25 9.71 48.92
N MET A 610 -4.56 10.84 48.69
CA MET A 610 -4.37 11.44 47.36
C MET A 610 -2.93 11.30 46.88
N PHE A 611 -2.69 10.48 45.84
CA PHE A 611 -1.38 10.34 45.20
C PHE A 611 -0.87 11.65 44.58
N LEU A 612 -1.78 12.48 44.07
CA LEU A 612 -1.43 13.79 43.52
C LEU A 612 -0.80 14.69 44.59
N LEU A 613 -1.43 14.75 45.76
CA LEU A 613 -0.92 15.54 46.90
C LEU A 613 0.42 14.97 47.39
N ALA A 614 0.55 13.63 47.44
CA ALA A 614 1.78 12.95 47.78
C ALA A 614 2.93 13.31 46.83
N LYS A 615 2.66 13.35 45.51
CA LYS A 615 3.63 13.77 44.48
C LYS A 615 4.09 15.22 44.69
N LEU A 616 3.15 16.16 44.87
CA LEU A 616 3.45 17.57 45.05
C LEU A 616 4.25 17.85 46.34
N HIS A 617 3.89 17.18 47.44
CA HIS A 617 4.65 17.27 48.69
C HIS A 617 6.06 16.71 48.54
N LEU A 618 6.20 15.56 47.88
CA LEU A 618 7.52 14.96 47.66
C LEU A 618 8.42 15.87 46.81
N GLN A 619 7.89 16.48 45.75
CA GLN A 619 8.63 17.47 44.95
C GLN A 619 9.04 18.71 45.77
N SER A 620 8.15 19.19 46.66
CA SER A 620 8.48 20.27 47.59
C SER A 620 9.63 19.88 48.53
N ILE A 621 9.64 18.65 49.05
CA ILE A 621 10.68 18.12 49.92
C ILE A 621 12.00 17.89 49.15
N ALA A 622 11.90 17.36 47.93
CA ALA A 622 12.99 17.12 46.99
C ALA A 622 13.70 18.41 46.55
N SER A 623 13.17 19.60 46.86
CA SER A 623 13.88 20.88 46.70
C SER A 623 14.81 21.25 47.87
N LYS A 624 14.70 20.60 49.04
CA LYS A 624 15.38 21.02 50.27
C LYS A 624 16.78 20.43 50.43
N LEU A 625 17.80 21.27 50.58
CA LEU A 625 19.21 20.87 50.54
C LEU A 625 19.71 20.14 51.79
N ARG A 626 19.14 20.40 52.97
CA ARG A 626 19.63 19.88 54.26
C ARG A 626 18.54 19.09 54.98
N VAL A 627 18.94 18.07 55.74
CA VAL A 627 18.02 17.26 56.58
C VAL A 627 17.17 18.14 57.50
N GLY A 628 17.77 19.14 58.16
CA GLY A 628 17.02 20.08 59.01
C GLY A 628 15.97 20.90 58.25
N THR A 629 16.22 21.25 56.99
CA THR A 629 15.24 21.94 56.13
C THR A 629 14.17 21.00 55.60
N VAL A 630 14.50 19.72 55.37
CA VAL A 630 13.52 18.67 55.04
C VAL A 630 12.54 18.50 56.20
N ARG A 631 13.04 18.28 57.43
CA ARG A 631 12.19 18.13 58.62
C ARG A 631 11.29 19.34 58.88
N LYS A 632 11.81 20.56 58.73
CA LYS A 632 10.99 21.77 58.82
C LYS A 632 9.89 21.82 57.75
N ALA A 633 10.19 21.39 56.52
CA ALA A 633 9.20 21.33 55.46
C ALA A 633 8.12 20.25 55.72
N LEU A 634 8.50 19.10 56.29
CA LEU A 634 7.55 18.04 56.68
C LEU A 634 6.50 18.51 57.69
N GLU A 635 6.89 19.34 58.67
CA GLU A 635 5.94 19.89 59.65
C GLU A 635 4.98 20.93 59.02
N ALA A 636 5.45 21.64 58.00
CA ALA A 636 4.69 22.70 57.33
C ALA A 636 3.89 22.22 56.11
N LEU A 637 3.77 20.90 55.88
CA LEU A 637 3.02 20.39 54.74
C LEU A 637 1.53 20.77 54.82
N PRO A 638 0.98 21.40 53.75
CA PRO A 638 -0.45 21.64 53.65
C PRO A 638 -1.26 20.33 53.64
N LYS A 639 -2.55 20.42 53.96
CA LYS A 639 -3.48 19.29 53.82
C LYS A 639 -4.34 19.39 52.57
N GLU A 640 -4.67 20.61 52.16
CA GLU A 640 -5.53 20.87 51.01
C GLU A 640 -4.73 21.04 49.71
N LEU A 641 -5.36 20.72 48.58
CA LEU A 641 -4.74 20.86 47.25
C LEU A 641 -4.49 22.33 46.91
N ASP A 642 -5.44 23.23 47.19
CA ASP A 642 -5.32 24.66 46.90
C ASP A 642 -4.14 25.29 47.64
N ASP A 643 -3.97 24.98 48.92
CA ASP A 643 -2.83 25.44 49.72
C ASP A 643 -1.50 24.90 49.15
N THR A 644 -1.51 23.67 48.62
CA THR A 644 -0.34 23.05 48.01
C THR A 644 0.02 23.72 46.67
N TYR A 645 -0.98 24.11 45.88
CA TYR A 645 -0.79 24.91 44.67
C TYR A 645 -0.30 26.32 45.01
N ASP A 646 -0.85 26.96 46.05
CA ASP A 646 -0.37 28.27 46.54
C ASP A 646 1.10 28.21 46.96
N ASP A 647 1.51 27.16 47.65
CA ASP A 647 2.91 26.95 48.01
C ASP A 647 3.80 26.64 46.79
N ALA A 648 3.27 25.95 45.77
CA ALA A 648 3.96 25.75 44.51
C ALA A 648 4.15 27.08 43.75
N MET A 649 3.11 27.93 43.69
CA MET A 649 3.18 29.26 43.09
C MET A 649 4.19 30.17 43.82
N LYS A 650 4.24 30.14 45.16
CA LYS A 650 5.27 30.86 45.93
C LYS A 650 6.69 30.41 45.54
N ARG A 651 6.90 29.11 45.31
CA ARG A 651 8.21 28.57 44.86
C ARG A 651 8.54 29.05 43.45
N ILE A 652 7.55 29.06 42.55
CA ILE A 652 7.73 29.53 41.17
C ILE A 652 8.09 31.02 41.16
N GLN A 653 7.38 31.83 41.94
CA GLN A 653 7.55 33.29 41.95
C GLN A 653 8.79 33.78 42.70
N LYS A 654 9.15 33.13 43.82
CA LYS A 654 10.17 33.63 44.78
C LYS A 654 11.29 32.65 45.07
N GLY A 655 11.17 31.39 44.63
CA GLY A 655 12.08 30.30 44.98
C GLY A 655 13.14 29.99 43.92
N GLN A 656 13.18 30.75 42.83
CA GLN A 656 14.11 30.58 41.72
C GLN A 656 14.58 31.93 41.16
N GLU A 657 15.55 31.89 40.25
CA GLU A 657 16.07 33.07 39.54
C GLU A 657 14.95 33.78 38.77
N ASN A 658 15.06 35.11 38.62
CA ASN A 658 14.02 35.94 38.02
C ASN A 658 13.63 35.47 36.62
N ASP A 659 14.61 35.16 35.76
CA ASP A 659 14.35 34.73 34.38
C ASP A 659 13.56 33.41 34.33
N ARG A 660 13.86 32.46 35.23
CA ARG A 660 13.12 31.19 35.35
C ARG A 660 11.70 31.40 35.87
N SER A 661 11.54 32.34 36.80
CA SER A 661 10.25 32.74 37.35
C SER A 661 9.36 33.35 36.27
N GLU A 662 9.92 34.27 35.47
CA GLU A 662 9.22 34.90 34.36
C GLU A 662 8.81 33.88 33.30
N LEU A 663 9.73 33.01 32.88
CA LEU A 663 9.46 31.94 31.91
C LEU A 663 8.35 31.00 32.38
N ALA A 664 8.40 30.56 33.65
CA ALA A 664 7.38 29.70 34.24
C ALA A 664 6.01 30.41 34.29
N MET A 665 5.97 31.70 34.61
CA MET A 665 4.73 32.48 34.63
C MET A 665 4.14 32.64 33.23
N LYS A 666 4.95 32.97 32.20
CA LYS A 666 4.50 33.03 30.79
C LYS A 666 3.89 31.71 30.34
N MET A 667 4.55 30.60 30.68
CA MET A 667 4.10 29.26 30.34
C MET A 667 2.77 28.89 31.02
N LEU A 668 2.62 29.20 32.32
CA LEU A 668 1.37 28.99 33.04
C LEU A 668 0.24 29.88 32.51
N THR A 669 0.54 31.12 32.09
CA THR A 669 -0.43 32.00 31.41
C THR A 669 -0.92 31.34 30.13
N LEU A 670 -0.02 30.90 29.24
CA LEU A 670 -0.35 30.23 27.97
C LEU A 670 -1.26 29.02 28.20
N LEU A 671 -0.88 28.13 29.12
CA LEU A 671 -1.68 26.95 29.45
C LEU A 671 -3.03 27.31 30.05
N SER A 672 -3.08 28.32 30.91
CA SER A 672 -4.33 28.71 31.55
C SER A 672 -5.32 29.28 30.55
N TYR A 673 -4.89 30.02 29.52
CA TYR A 673 -5.80 30.63 28.53
C TYR A 673 -6.00 29.77 27.26
N ALA A 674 -5.32 28.63 27.14
CA ALA A 674 -5.42 27.77 25.98
C ALA A 674 -6.83 27.16 25.84
N LEU A 675 -7.43 27.27 24.65
CA LEU A 675 -8.75 26.67 24.33
C LEU A 675 -8.68 25.18 23.97
N ARG A 676 -7.46 24.67 23.79
CA ARG A 676 -7.15 23.27 23.52
C ARG A 676 -5.80 22.92 24.17
N PRO A 677 -5.51 21.63 24.39
CA PRO A 677 -4.17 21.23 24.81
C PRO A 677 -3.11 21.69 23.81
N LEU A 678 -1.97 22.16 24.32
CA LEU A 678 -0.85 22.65 23.53
C LEU A 678 0.27 21.62 23.49
N LYS A 679 0.89 21.44 22.32
CA LYS A 679 2.07 20.59 22.18
C LYS A 679 3.31 21.30 22.73
N LEU A 680 4.29 20.53 23.17
CA LEU A 680 5.57 21.06 23.67
C LEU A 680 6.21 22.02 22.66
N GLY A 681 6.26 21.63 21.38
CA GLY A 681 6.75 22.50 20.31
C GLY A 681 5.96 23.80 20.20
N GLU A 682 4.63 23.76 20.30
CA GLU A 682 3.80 24.97 20.22
C GLU A 682 4.11 25.94 21.37
N ILE A 683 4.29 25.43 22.59
CA ILE A 683 4.66 26.24 23.76
C ILE A 683 6.08 26.78 23.62
N GLN A 684 7.05 25.95 23.21
CA GLN A 684 8.43 26.38 23.01
C GLN A 684 8.50 27.55 22.02
N HIS A 685 7.81 27.45 20.87
CA HIS A 685 7.77 28.54 19.89
C HIS A 685 7.02 29.76 20.43
N ALA A 686 5.91 29.56 21.16
CA ALA A 686 5.17 30.67 21.76
C ALA A 686 6.04 31.43 22.77
N LEU A 687 6.74 30.74 23.66
CA LEU A 687 7.63 31.35 24.65
C LEU A 687 8.76 32.13 23.97
N LEU A 688 9.40 31.57 22.94
CA LEU A 688 10.42 32.27 22.17
C LEU A 688 9.86 33.54 21.55
N THR A 689 8.70 33.48 20.89
CA THR A 689 8.10 34.69 20.30
C THR A 689 7.81 35.76 21.34
N MET A 690 7.50 35.42 22.59
CA MET A 690 7.27 36.38 23.68
C MET A 690 8.57 37.05 24.18
N GLU A 691 9.73 36.64 23.68
CA GLU A 691 11.06 37.13 24.12
C GLU A 691 11.89 37.77 22.99
N VAL A 692 11.51 37.53 21.73
CA VAL A 692 12.15 38.14 20.54
C VAL A 692 12.12 39.67 20.62
N GLU A 693 13.28 40.31 20.52
CA GLU A 693 13.42 41.77 20.49
C GLU A 693 12.83 42.37 19.19
N ALA A 694 12.54 43.69 19.18
CA ALA A 694 11.81 44.32 18.07
C ALA A 694 12.53 44.29 16.71
N ASP A 695 13.84 44.02 16.70
CA ASP A 695 14.73 43.98 15.55
C ASP A 695 15.09 42.54 15.09
N GLU A 696 14.70 41.52 15.85
CA GLU A 696 14.90 40.12 15.49
C GLU A 696 13.82 39.62 14.51
N THR A 697 14.25 39.07 13.37
CA THR A 697 13.36 38.66 12.27
C THR A 697 13.26 37.15 12.06
N SER A 698 13.99 36.36 12.86
CA SER A 698 14.01 34.90 12.78
C SER A 698 14.31 34.27 14.14
N ILE A 699 13.63 33.17 14.46
CA ILE A 699 13.89 32.35 15.65
C ILE A 699 14.98 31.33 15.29
N ASP A 700 16.10 31.31 16.02
CA ASP A 700 17.11 30.25 15.88
C ASP A 700 16.57 28.93 16.46
N ARG A 701 16.77 27.83 15.75
CA ARG A 701 16.46 26.48 16.27
C ARG A 701 17.33 26.12 17.47
N GLY A 702 18.50 26.77 17.63
CA GLY A 702 19.39 26.61 18.77
C GLY A 702 18.86 27.21 20.08
N ASP A 703 17.94 28.17 20.01
CA ASP A 703 17.44 28.90 21.18
C ASP A 703 16.24 28.22 21.86
N VAL A 704 15.78 27.09 21.31
CA VAL A 704 14.63 26.35 21.84
C VAL A 704 14.87 25.89 23.26
N TYR A 705 13.99 26.34 24.17
CA TYR A 705 14.02 25.93 25.58
C TYR A 705 13.99 24.42 25.75
N ASP A 706 14.90 23.91 26.57
CA ASP A 706 14.97 22.49 26.90
C ASP A 706 13.69 22.00 27.62
N LYS A 707 13.25 20.77 27.29
CA LYS A 707 12.05 20.13 27.85
C LYS A 707 12.16 20.00 29.37
N GLU A 708 13.29 19.54 29.88
CA GLU A 708 13.46 19.26 31.32
C GLU A 708 13.47 20.55 32.12
N LEU A 709 14.07 21.62 31.57
CA LEU A 709 14.00 22.95 32.14
C LEU A 709 12.54 23.41 32.32
N LEU A 710 11.73 23.39 31.25
CA LEU A 710 10.34 23.85 31.28
C LEU A 710 9.50 23.08 32.32
N LEU A 711 9.68 21.76 32.41
CA LEU A 711 8.97 20.94 33.41
C LEU A 711 9.44 21.23 34.84
N THR A 712 10.72 21.55 35.04
CA THR A 712 11.31 21.79 36.35
C THR A 712 10.88 23.14 36.94
N ILE A 713 10.87 24.20 36.13
CA ILE A 713 10.60 25.58 36.61
C ILE A 713 9.14 25.79 37.06
N CYS A 714 8.23 24.92 36.63
CA CYS A 714 6.80 24.97 37.01
C CYS A 714 6.46 24.13 38.25
N ALA A 715 7.47 23.74 39.05
CA ALA A 715 7.31 23.13 40.38
C ALA A 715 6.34 21.94 40.45
N GLY A 716 6.26 21.13 39.38
CA GLY A 716 5.42 19.94 39.32
C GLY A 716 3.93 20.18 39.05
N ILE A 717 3.54 21.42 38.75
CA ILE A 717 2.16 21.79 38.42
C ILE A 717 1.79 21.35 37.00
N ILE A 718 2.78 21.13 36.15
CA ILE A 718 2.61 20.70 34.76
C ILE A 718 3.22 19.32 34.53
N ILE A 719 2.71 18.63 33.52
CA ILE A 719 3.24 17.36 33.02
C ILE A 719 3.32 17.39 31.50
N LEU A 720 4.26 16.63 30.96
CA LEU A 720 4.28 16.30 29.54
C LEU A 720 3.79 14.86 29.36
N GLU A 721 2.81 14.68 28.47
CA GLU A 721 2.42 13.36 27.96
C GLU A 721 3.40 12.97 26.85
N ASP A 722 4.25 11.98 27.09
CA ASP A 722 5.34 11.60 26.16
C ASP A 722 4.79 11.08 24.81
N GLY A 723 3.66 10.37 24.80
CA GLY A 723 3.06 9.83 23.58
C GLY A 723 2.54 10.91 22.64
N THR A 724 1.81 11.91 23.19
CA THR A 724 1.19 12.98 22.39
C THR A 724 2.08 14.22 22.27
N SER A 725 3.17 14.28 23.05
CA SER A 725 3.98 15.49 23.28
C SER A 725 3.14 16.69 23.70
N THR A 726 2.05 16.45 24.43
CA THR A 726 1.12 17.49 24.90
C THR A 726 1.47 17.91 26.30
N LEU A 727 1.47 19.21 26.55
CA LEU A 727 1.77 19.78 27.85
C LEU A 727 0.47 20.23 28.53
N ARG A 728 0.29 19.80 29.78
CA ARG A 728 -0.97 19.98 30.52
C ARG A 728 -0.69 20.26 31.99
N PHE A 729 -1.70 20.78 32.68
CA PHE A 729 -1.71 20.75 34.14
C PHE A 729 -1.67 19.31 34.64
N VAL A 730 -1.01 19.09 35.78
CA VAL A 730 -0.80 17.77 36.40
C VAL A 730 -2.11 17.03 36.69
N HIS A 731 -3.21 17.78 36.83
CA HIS A 731 -4.56 17.27 37.06
C HIS A 731 -5.59 18.36 36.80
N HIS A 732 -6.85 17.99 36.52
CA HIS A 732 -7.98 18.93 36.36
C HIS A 732 -8.14 19.90 37.56
N THR A 733 -7.78 19.48 38.77
CA THR A 733 -7.83 20.34 39.97
C THR A 733 -6.88 21.53 39.88
N ALA A 734 -5.73 21.37 39.22
CA ALA A 734 -4.82 22.48 38.96
C ALA A 734 -5.42 23.42 37.90
N GLU A 735 -6.05 22.89 36.85
CA GLU A 735 -6.75 23.69 35.84
C GLU A 735 -7.85 24.56 36.49
N THR A 736 -8.70 23.98 37.34
CA THR A 736 -9.72 24.74 38.09
C THR A 736 -9.14 25.77 39.05
N TYR A 737 -8.01 25.45 39.68
CA TYR A 737 -7.29 26.37 40.55
C TYR A 737 -6.83 27.60 39.76
N PHE A 738 -6.24 27.42 38.57
CA PHE A 738 -5.86 28.54 37.74
C PHE A 738 -7.07 29.28 37.19
N GLU A 739 -8.10 28.57 36.69
CA GLU A 739 -9.34 29.15 36.17
C GLU A 739 -9.99 30.13 37.14
N SER A 740 -10.14 29.72 38.40
CA SER A 740 -10.77 30.55 39.44
C SER A 740 -9.90 31.75 39.89
N ARG A 741 -8.60 31.75 39.55
CA ARG A 741 -7.62 32.75 40.02
C ARG A 741 -6.91 33.48 38.86
N ARG A 742 -7.32 33.27 37.61
CA ARG A 742 -6.67 33.79 36.39
C ARG A 742 -6.41 35.29 36.48
N ASP A 743 -7.43 36.08 36.82
CA ASP A 743 -7.35 37.54 36.83
C ASP A 743 -6.40 38.09 37.91
N GLY A 744 -6.24 37.36 39.01
CA GLY A 744 -5.32 37.72 40.10
C GLY A 744 -3.88 37.25 39.88
N LEU A 745 -3.70 36.11 39.22
CA LEU A 745 -2.38 35.52 38.96
C LEU A 745 -1.71 36.07 37.69
N PHE A 746 -2.51 36.40 36.66
CA PHE A 746 -2.05 36.81 35.34
C PHE A 746 -2.66 38.16 34.96
N THR A 747 -2.22 39.22 35.65
CA THR A 747 -2.72 40.58 35.39
C THR A 747 -2.51 40.93 33.91
N ASN A 748 -3.59 41.28 33.20
CA ASN A 748 -3.57 41.56 31.75
C ASN A 748 -3.16 40.39 30.83
N GLY A 749 -3.23 39.13 31.28
CA GLY A 749 -2.78 37.97 30.51
C GLY A 749 -3.39 37.86 29.10
N GLN A 750 -4.69 38.15 28.95
CA GLN A 750 -5.31 38.22 27.61
C GLN A 750 -4.70 39.32 26.74
N ILE A 751 -4.39 40.49 27.30
CA ILE A 751 -3.82 41.62 26.57
C ILE A 751 -2.38 41.31 26.16
N GLU A 752 -1.58 40.69 27.02
CA GLU A 752 -0.21 40.26 26.69
C GLU A 752 -0.22 39.24 25.55
N LEU A 753 -1.07 38.22 25.62
CA LEU A 753 -1.23 37.25 24.54
C LEU A 753 -1.70 37.89 23.23
N THR A 754 -2.58 38.89 23.28
CA THR A 754 -3.12 39.55 22.07
C THR A 754 -2.14 40.55 21.45
N LYS A 755 -1.31 41.23 22.26
CA LYS A 755 -0.28 42.17 21.79
C LYS A 755 0.77 41.47 20.94
N GLU A 756 1.17 40.26 21.33
CA GLU A 756 2.11 39.44 20.55
C GLU A 756 1.53 38.99 19.20
N TRP A 757 0.21 38.79 19.12
CA TRP A 757 -0.47 38.32 17.91
C TRP A 757 -0.84 39.45 16.92
N THR A 758 -0.78 40.72 17.35
CA THR A 758 -1.22 41.88 16.55
C THR A 758 -0.08 42.74 15.99
N LEU A 759 1.19 42.37 16.22
CA LEU A 759 2.34 43.06 15.63
C LEU A 759 2.44 42.78 14.11
N PRO A 760 2.35 43.79 13.22
CA PRO A 760 2.19 43.60 11.77
C PRO A 760 3.38 42.95 11.03
N ASN A 761 4.52 42.75 11.68
CA ASN A 761 5.78 42.36 11.02
C ASN A 761 6.28 40.95 11.33
N ARG A 762 5.60 40.16 12.16
CA ARG A 762 6.01 38.78 12.45
C ARG A 762 5.39 37.82 11.44
N ARG A 763 6.10 37.57 10.33
CA ARG A 763 5.70 36.57 9.32
C ARG A 763 5.62 35.19 9.98
N ARG A 764 4.46 34.54 9.78
CA ARG A 764 4.20 33.13 10.13
C ARG A 764 5.37 32.23 9.72
N VAL A 765 5.93 31.51 10.69
CA VAL A 765 6.73 30.29 10.49
C VAL A 765 5.80 29.09 10.60
#